data_AF-A0AAU2BEZ8-F1
#
_entry.id   AF-A0AAU2BEZ8-F1
#
_cell.length_a   1.000
_cell.length_b   1.000
_cell.length_c   1.000
_cell.angle_alpha   90.00
_cell.angle_beta   90.00
_cell.angle_gamma   90.00
#
_symmetry.space_group_name_H-M   'P 1'
#
loop_
_entity.id
_entity.type
_entity.pdbx_description
1 polymer ?
#
loop_
_entity_poly.entity_id
_entity_poly.type
_entity_poly.pdbx_seq_one_letter_code
_entity_poly.pdbx_strand_id
1 'polypeptide(L)'
;MAGRGPRAGDGDATGPGTGPPLVHIFDLAGRPRGAGFVADDHGTVVTSHEVVDGLGRVVLRAPGGATCVVGAADVVPLPGSALALIRTDTTEGLGMRPLPVAVRGPAGAGSYVRIAAGGWREARVLGRADVTYTATDRFHVVPGAMELAIGTDGRDALRLGGGAAGGPVVDAASGAVLAVLGTALEAGHRVAAGFAVPLREAAATDPDGPLAALLARNAATVPVYGDDLNLAGALQLTATSVGSDGPGAVLDPEPVERPEVAREFAAFEASGATVLALVGAPGSGRTTELAACAARRGRGAHPAPTLWLRGADLHGDDRSVADAARRALVRAGRIVAASLPGAVPGQTGEPGGPESGGVGDVSPERIAAPARAAGRPLVLLLDGPEEMPPVLAHRLAEWTEGTTRWLRETGVRLVVACRGEYWEHAGELFPPGVLYGRTGRLPACVPLGELTGDQARVARERYGLPGDALAGRDARHPLALRLLAEVRAALPGPAPGSADRDAVFAAYLDLMCLRVAVRLAAVNGLRGTAVRRLAARVSGQVHEAARRCLGPGQGELDREAFEEVFPWGALPGRHGGGVTAWAPAVLTEGVLVPAGRGYRFAHEEVADWIQGMHLDLDEALRALVHRDRDAGRAAPSVPVPRHRAGPVVQALLLVERQQGPVQFGAHLAELALRSLTPGDPDASWWAAHLVEEALLRVPDATPYLGVLEPLADRGRLDPSFWRRVPVTDADRLGLLRRLVVHDPPPGSRDRHLDTVADLLTADPAGVQVHLTRWFDDARPLPALPDATVATAAQALLHTHRHRAVDDLTEALADCAHSHADELLAVLADEEPSALCRAVDRWAHDERPARRASAVTHALRVAPHVTTDADRALLRYAALALLARTTDSARHGAALALLVRDPQTRDTYLARALERFADGDAQVPVSALAAALATHPEPVLRAFRARVREPGGAADVLGTLAGVTAPALARRAAALVEDLSADRPDAAQDVAAYVDRCLEHGPAGRAVFHPLVTGLLRTCPAAGRAALAPVLAAPGTGASRALRGELLDVLLAHEDDPDVLDAVLRTAARSAGGAGATRARDLVRRTGQRLVRTPEGAARFDRALVEFADSVPGFAALLVEWLAGAPREWAALVGPSARRVIGGLAGVRVPA
;
A
#
# COMPACT_ATOMS: atom_id res chain seq x y z
N MET A 1 -91.78 -22.66 -17.84
CA MET A 1 -92.47 -21.47 -17.33
C MET A 1 -91.38 -20.55 -16.77
N ALA A 2 -90.73 -19.75 -17.62
CA ALA A 2 -91.03 -18.31 -17.83
C ALA A 2 -90.97 -17.51 -16.51
N GLY A 3 -90.16 -16.47 -16.30
CA GLY A 3 -89.21 -15.72 -17.12
C GLY A 3 -88.76 -14.43 -16.36
N ARG A 4 -87.87 -13.67 -17.00
CA ARG A 4 -87.29 -12.34 -16.66
C ARG A 4 -86.00 -12.31 -15.83
N GLY A 5 -84.96 -11.79 -16.48
CA GLY A 5 -83.56 -11.83 -16.07
C GLY A 5 -83.05 -10.60 -15.30
N PRO A 6 -81.74 -10.60 -14.97
CA PRO A 6 -81.05 -9.48 -14.38
C PRO A 6 -80.29 -8.64 -15.43
N ARG A 7 -80.12 -7.37 -15.05
CA ARG A 7 -79.54 -6.24 -15.78
C ARG A 7 -78.06 -6.45 -16.11
N ALA A 8 -77.66 -5.76 -17.19
CA ALA A 8 -76.31 -5.66 -17.73
C ALA A 8 -75.26 -5.49 -16.63
N GLY A 9 -74.35 -6.45 -16.55
CA GLY A 9 -73.16 -6.39 -15.71
C GLY A 9 -72.07 -5.58 -16.36
N ASP A 10 -71.32 -4.89 -15.50
CA ASP A 10 -69.96 -4.41 -15.73
C ASP A 10 -69.13 -5.52 -16.38
N GLY A 11 -68.89 -5.37 -17.68
CA GLY A 11 -67.95 -6.17 -18.43
C GLY A 11 -66.55 -5.62 -18.23
N ASP A 12 -65.77 -6.35 -17.45
CA ASP A 12 -64.32 -6.22 -17.31
C ASP A 12 -63.67 -6.15 -18.71
N ALA A 13 -63.15 -4.97 -19.06
CA ALA A 13 -62.69 -4.64 -20.40
C ALA A 13 -61.21 -5.02 -20.56
N THR A 14 -60.93 -6.30 -20.81
CA THR A 14 -59.63 -6.77 -21.32
C THR A 14 -59.81 -7.44 -22.67
N GLY A 15 -59.86 -6.63 -23.73
CA GLY A 15 -59.75 -7.04 -25.13
C GLY A 15 -58.73 -6.17 -25.88
N PRO A 16 -58.21 -6.60 -27.04
CA PRO A 16 -57.04 -6.02 -27.74
C PRO A 16 -57.21 -4.61 -28.33
N GLY A 17 -58.25 -3.86 -27.93
CA GLY A 17 -58.57 -2.51 -28.41
C GLY A 17 -58.26 -1.35 -27.45
N THR A 18 -57.79 -1.61 -26.23
CA THR A 18 -57.49 -0.55 -25.24
C THR A 18 -56.00 -0.19 -25.28
N GLY A 19 -55.64 0.97 -25.84
CA GLY A 19 -54.29 1.53 -25.68
C GLY A 19 -54.09 2.18 -24.31
N PRO A 20 -52.92 2.81 -24.04
CA PRO A 20 -52.58 3.29 -22.71
C PRO A 20 -53.60 4.32 -22.18
N PRO A 21 -53.82 4.35 -20.85
CA PRO A 21 -54.76 5.26 -20.22
C PRO A 21 -54.25 6.71 -20.31
N LEU A 22 -55.15 7.67 -20.58
CA LEU A 22 -54.84 9.09 -20.79
C LEU A 22 -55.41 9.98 -19.68
N VAL A 23 -54.77 11.13 -19.47
CA VAL A 23 -55.28 12.20 -18.61
C VAL A 23 -56.15 13.12 -19.45
N HIS A 24 -57.42 13.24 -19.13
CA HIS A 24 -58.32 14.18 -19.80
C HIS A 24 -58.27 15.54 -19.12
N ILE A 25 -58.16 16.60 -19.93
CA ILE A 25 -57.96 17.97 -19.46
C ILE A 25 -59.21 18.79 -19.79
N PHE A 26 -59.76 19.45 -18.78
CA PHE A 26 -60.96 20.27 -18.87
C PHE A 26 -60.68 21.70 -18.38
N ASP A 27 -61.48 22.66 -18.83
CA ASP A 27 -61.53 23.96 -18.18
C ASP A 27 -62.38 23.92 -16.89
N LEU A 28 -62.40 25.00 -16.12
CA LEU A 28 -63.21 25.09 -14.90
C LEU A 28 -64.73 25.00 -15.15
N ALA A 29 -65.18 25.25 -16.38
CA ALA A 29 -66.58 25.07 -16.77
C ALA A 29 -66.91 23.61 -17.13
N GLY A 30 -65.94 22.69 -17.04
CA GLY A 30 -66.10 21.28 -17.34
C GLY A 30 -66.09 20.97 -18.84
N ARG A 31 -65.68 21.91 -19.71
CA ARG A 31 -65.57 21.67 -21.16
C ARG A 31 -64.26 20.93 -21.46
N PRO A 32 -64.29 19.86 -22.27
CA PRO A 32 -63.08 19.13 -22.64
C PRO A 32 -62.17 20.02 -23.49
N ARG A 33 -60.89 20.10 -23.11
CA ARG A 33 -59.85 20.86 -23.81
C ARG A 33 -58.92 19.96 -24.60
N GLY A 34 -58.66 18.76 -24.10
CA GLY A 34 -57.77 17.80 -24.75
C GLY A 34 -57.38 16.67 -23.81
N ALA A 35 -56.30 15.99 -24.16
CA ALA A 35 -55.72 14.92 -23.38
C ALA A 35 -54.22 15.18 -23.12
N GLY A 36 -53.64 14.36 -22.25
CA GLY A 36 -52.21 14.28 -22.01
C GLY A 36 -51.85 12.91 -21.45
N PHE A 37 -50.57 12.70 -21.22
CA PHE A 37 -50.07 11.49 -20.60
C PHE A 37 -49.07 11.83 -19.50
N VAL A 38 -48.98 10.96 -18.49
CA VAL A 38 -47.99 11.09 -17.42
C VAL A 38 -46.63 10.63 -17.94
N ALA A 39 -45.61 11.45 -17.80
CA ALA A 39 -44.28 11.23 -18.36
C ALA A 39 -43.21 10.87 -17.30
N ASP A 40 -43.43 11.12 -16.02
CA ASP A 40 -42.51 10.70 -14.96
C ASP A 40 -43.25 10.30 -13.68
N ASP A 41 -42.50 9.71 -12.76
CA ASP A 41 -42.94 9.30 -11.42
C ASP A 41 -43.34 10.49 -10.53
N HIS A 42 -42.92 11.70 -10.88
CA HIS A 42 -43.41 12.95 -10.28
C HIS A 42 -44.81 13.36 -10.76
N GLY A 43 -45.44 12.60 -11.66
CA GLY A 43 -46.79 12.90 -12.14
C GLY A 43 -46.85 14.07 -13.13
N THR A 44 -45.74 14.39 -13.82
CA THR A 44 -45.72 15.44 -14.84
C THR A 44 -46.54 14.99 -16.06
N VAL A 45 -47.58 15.76 -16.41
CA VAL A 45 -48.40 15.50 -17.59
C VAL A 45 -47.90 16.31 -18.77
N VAL A 46 -47.63 15.64 -19.89
CA VAL A 46 -47.29 16.27 -21.17
C VAL A 46 -48.54 16.40 -22.02
N THR A 47 -48.77 17.59 -22.57
CA THR A 47 -49.89 17.90 -23.46
C THR A 47 -49.49 18.97 -24.50
N SER A 48 -50.40 19.32 -25.40
CA SER A 48 -50.20 20.43 -26.33
C SER A 48 -50.52 21.77 -25.66
N HIS A 49 -49.80 22.82 -26.04
CA HIS A 49 -50.02 24.16 -25.50
C HIS A 49 -51.46 24.64 -25.71
N GLU A 50 -52.10 24.29 -26.83
CA GLU A 50 -53.49 24.68 -27.15
C GLU A 50 -54.52 24.24 -26.10
N VAL A 51 -54.19 23.19 -25.33
CA VAL A 51 -55.06 22.64 -24.29
C VAL A 51 -55.12 23.55 -23.07
N VAL A 52 -54.02 24.25 -22.77
CA VAL A 52 -53.86 25.15 -21.60
C VAL A 52 -53.89 26.63 -21.97
N ASP A 53 -53.75 26.95 -23.26
CA ASP A 53 -53.63 28.32 -23.76
C ASP A 53 -54.82 29.20 -23.32
N GLY A 54 -54.51 30.37 -22.77
CA GLY A 54 -55.49 31.33 -22.23
C GLY A 54 -56.20 30.93 -20.93
N LEU A 55 -55.84 29.81 -20.28
CA LEU A 55 -56.49 29.34 -19.04
C LEU A 55 -55.68 29.67 -17.77
N GLY A 56 -56.35 30.23 -16.75
CA GLY A 56 -55.73 30.46 -15.44
C GLY A 56 -55.66 29.23 -14.54
N ARG A 57 -56.51 28.21 -14.79
CA ARG A 57 -56.57 26.91 -14.11
C ARG A 57 -57.12 25.84 -15.05
N VAL A 58 -56.67 24.60 -14.88
CA VAL A 58 -57.16 23.43 -15.62
C VAL A 58 -57.56 22.30 -14.66
N VAL A 59 -58.46 21.43 -15.10
CA VAL A 59 -58.92 20.26 -14.34
C VAL A 59 -58.45 19.00 -15.05
N LEU A 60 -57.61 18.21 -14.39
CA LEU A 60 -57.11 16.91 -14.85
C LEU A 60 -58.00 15.80 -14.33
N ARG A 61 -58.39 14.85 -15.19
CA ARG A 61 -59.17 13.66 -14.82
C ARG A 61 -58.48 12.40 -15.32
N ALA A 62 -58.14 11.50 -14.42
CA ALA A 62 -57.64 10.17 -14.75
C ALA A 62 -58.80 9.19 -15.06
N PRO A 63 -58.56 8.10 -15.81
CA PRO A 63 -59.60 7.12 -16.14
C PRO A 63 -60.21 6.42 -14.92
N GLY A 64 -59.47 6.33 -13.80
CA GLY A 64 -59.96 5.80 -12.52
C GLY A 64 -60.82 6.77 -11.70
N GLY A 65 -61.19 7.94 -12.25
CA GLY A 65 -62.06 8.92 -11.59
C GLY A 65 -61.35 9.96 -10.71
N ALA A 66 -60.05 9.79 -10.44
CA ALA A 66 -59.24 10.79 -9.74
C ALA A 66 -59.24 12.13 -10.52
N THR A 67 -59.49 13.23 -9.81
CA THR A 67 -59.60 14.57 -10.42
C THR A 67 -58.72 15.56 -9.65
N CYS A 68 -57.90 16.35 -10.36
CA CYS A 68 -56.98 17.33 -9.78
C CYS A 68 -57.15 18.69 -10.47
N VAL A 69 -57.18 19.79 -9.71
CA VAL A 69 -57.25 21.16 -10.26
C VAL A 69 -55.88 21.81 -10.15
N VAL A 70 -55.33 22.22 -11.29
CA VAL A 70 -53.96 22.75 -11.39
C VAL A 70 -54.00 24.23 -11.77
N GLY A 71 -53.21 25.05 -11.06
CA GLY A 71 -53.08 26.48 -11.34
C GLY A 71 -51.96 26.82 -12.32
N ALA A 72 -51.95 28.06 -12.83
CA ALA A 72 -50.93 28.51 -13.79
C ALA A 72 -49.47 28.37 -13.31
N ALA A 73 -49.20 28.37 -11.99
CA ALA A 73 -47.85 28.21 -11.44
C ALA A 73 -47.26 26.80 -11.66
N ASP A 74 -48.13 25.81 -11.87
CA ASP A 74 -47.77 24.41 -12.07
C ASP A 74 -47.82 24.01 -13.54
N VAL A 75 -48.21 24.94 -14.41
CA VAL A 75 -48.17 24.78 -15.87
C VAL A 75 -46.91 25.48 -16.40
N VAL A 76 -46.07 24.75 -17.10
CA VAL A 76 -44.93 25.27 -17.85
C VAL A 76 -45.33 25.31 -19.33
N PRO A 77 -45.74 26.48 -19.86
CA PRO A 77 -46.10 26.62 -21.26
C PRO A 77 -44.85 26.65 -22.15
N LEU A 78 -44.86 25.88 -23.24
CA LEU A 78 -43.80 25.83 -24.26
C LEU A 78 -44.38 26.14 -25.65
N PRO A 79 -44.91 27.36 -25.88
CA PRO A 79 -45.61 27.70 -27.11
C PRO A 79 -44.70 27.65 -28.35
N GLY A 80 -43.40 27.89 -28.19
CA GLY A 80 -42.39 27.72 -29.25
C GLY A 80 -42.28 26.30 -29.81
N SER A 81 -42.72 25.30 -29.05
CA SER A 81 -42.84 23.91 -29.51
C SER A 81 -44.30 23.42 -29.55
N ALA A 82 -45.29 24.30 -29.34
CA ALA A 82 -46.71 23.96 -29.18
C ALA A 82 -46.99 22.88 -28.10
N LEU A 83 -46.17 22.83 -27.03
CA LEU A 83 -46.29 21.88 -25.92
C LEU A 83 -46.57 22.59 -24.58
N ALA A 84 -47.05 21.84 -23.60
CA ALA A 84 -47.12 22.28 -22.21
C ALA A 84 -46.84 21.12 -21.25
N LEU A 85 -46.20 21.42 -20.12
CA LEU A 85 -45.94 20.47 -19.04
C LEU A 85 -46.78 20.90 -17.82
N ILE A 86 -47.54 19.96 -17.24
CA ILE A 86 -48.39 20.23 -16.08
C ILE A 86 -47.86 19.39 -14.92
N ARG A 87 -47.42 20.05 -13.85
CA ARG A 87 -47.00 19.40 -12.61
C ARG A 87 -48.23 19.12 -11.75
N THR A 88 -48.26 17.93 -11.15
CA THR A 88 -49.28 17.58 -10.15
C THR A 88 -48.57 17.49 -8.81
N ASP A 89 -48.85 18.43 -7.91
CA ASP A 89 -48.17 18.65 -6.62
C ASP A 89 -48.70 17.75 -5.49
N THR A 90 -49.68 16.89 -5.77
CA THR A 90 -50.27 15.98 -4.79
C THR A 90 -49.39 14.74 -4.58
N THR A 91 -49.00 14.50 -3.32
CA THR A 91 -48.23 13.30 -2.89
C THR A 91 -48.91 11.97 -3.21
N GLU A 92 -50.20 11.99 -3.54
CA GLU A 92 -50.91 10.94 -4.27
C GLU A 92 -51.16 11.47 -5.69
N GLY A 93 -50.31 11.10 -6.65
CA GLY A 93 -50.50 11.52 -8.06
C GLY A 93 -51.82 11.00 -8.65
N LEU A 94 -52.03 11.16 -9.97
CA LEU A 94 -53.21 10.66 -10.69
C LEU A 94 -53.41 9.12 -10.64
N GLY A 95 -52.57 8.37 -9.91
CA GLY A 95 -52.60 6.90 -9.81
C GLY A 95 -52.19 6.20 -11.12
N MET A 96 -51.55 6.94 -12.03
CA MET A 96 -51.28 6.52 -13.40
C MET A 96 -49.82 6.08 -13.54
N ARG A 97 -49.59 5.01 -14.29
CA ARG A 97 -48.23 4.61 -14.67
C ARG A 97 -47.69 5.55 -15.76
N PRO A 98 -46.49 6.11 -15.61
CA PRO A 98 -45.88 6.93 -16.65
C PRO A 98 -45.69 6.15 -17.96
N LEU A 99 -45.78 6.84 -19.10
CA LEU A 99 -45.49 6.26 -20.42
C LEU A 99 -44.02 6.52 -20.81
N PRO A 100 -43.32 5.53 -21.38
CA PRO A 100 -41.96 5.73 -21.86
C PRO A 100 -41.97 6.67 -23.07
N VAL A 101 -40.99 7.57 -23.15
CA VAL A 101 -40.77 8.43 -24.31
C VAL A 101 -39.60 7.87 -25.12
N ALA A 102 -39.79 7.78 -26.43
CA ALA A 102 -38.80 7.26 -27.37
C ALA A 102 -37.46 8.00 -27.22
N VAL A 103 -36.35 7.26 -27.27
CA VAL A 103 -34.99 7.84 -27.22
C VAL A 103 -34.45 8.14 -28.62
N ARG A 104 -35.00 7.49 -29.64
CA ARG A 104 -34.65 7.74 -31.04
C ARG A 104 -35.37 8.96 -31.61
N GLY A 105 -34.90 9.40 -32.77
CA GLY A 105 -35.57 10.45 -33.55
C GLY A 105 -36.96 10.04 -34.03
N PRO A 106 -37.75 10.97 -34.59
CA PRO A 106 -39.11 10.70 -35.04
C PRO A 106 -39.17 9.56 -36.05
N ALA A 107 -40.26 8.80 -36.02
CA ALA A 107 -40.51 7.72 -36.96
C ALA A 107 -40.41 8.19 -38.42
N GLY A 108 -39.83 7.34 -39.27
CA GLY A 108 -39.64 7.63 -40.69
C GLY A 108 -40.95 7.65 -41.47
N ALA A 109 -40.93 8.30 -42.63
CA ALA A 109 -42.08 8.22 -43.55
C ALA A 109 -42.38 6.75 -43.89
N GLY A 110 -43.65 6.37 -43.78
CA GLY A 110 -44.13 5.02 -43.99
C GLY A 110 -44.34 4.20 -42.72
N SER A 111 -43.82 4.61 -41.56
CA SER A 111 -43.99 3.93 -40.28
C SER A 111 -45.43 4.00 -39.75
N TYR A 112 -45.83 2.97 -39.00
CA TYR A 112 -47.13 2.93 -38.32
C TYR A 112 -46.99 3.34 -36.85
N VAL A 113 -47.90 4.20 -36.40
CA VAL A 113 -47.99 4.70 -35.03
C VAL A 113 -49.42 4.54 -34.53
N ARG A 114 -49.60 4.53 -33.22
CA ARG A 114 -50.92 4.52 -32.56
C ARG A 114 -51.20 5.89 -31.96
N ILE A 115 -52.40 6.40 -32.23
CA ILE A 115 -52.84 7.71 -31.72
C ILE A 115 -54.20 7.61 -31.04
N ALA A 116 -54.43 8.49 -30.08
CA ALA A 116 -55.72 8.63 -29.41
C ALA A 116 -56.61 9.66 -30.13
N ALA A 117 -57.39 9.18 -31.09
CA ALA A 117 -58.27 9.97 -31.95
C ALA A 117 -59.68 9.34 -31.94
N GLY A 118 -60.49 9.68 -30.94
CA GLY A 118 -61.81 9.04 -30.73
C GLY A 118 -61.70 7.55 -30.39
N GLY A 119 -60.71 7.19 -29.56
CA GLY A 119 -60.24 5.83 -29.33
C GLY A 119 -58.81 5.62 -29.86
N TRP A 120 -58.18 4.51 -29.49
CA TRP A 120 -56.84 4.17 -29.97
C TRP A 120 -56.90 3.63 -31.40
N ARG A 121 -56.18 4.26 -32.33
CA ARG A 121 -56.20 3.94 -33.77
C ARG A 121 -54.79 3.93 -34.34
N GLU A 122 -54.57 3.12 -35.37
CA GLU A 122 -53.33 3.17 -36.15
C GLU A 122 -53.37 4.33 -37.17
N ALA A 123 -52.26 5.03 -37.29
CA ALA A 123 -52.01 6.09 -38.25
C ALA A 123 -50.65 5.85 -38.92
N ARG A 124 -50.49 6.36 -40.14
CA ARG A 124 -49.25 6.24 -40.91
C ARG A 124 -48.52 7.57 -40.97
N VAL A 125 -47.21 7.56 -40.73
CA VAL A 125 -46.36 8.75 -40.87
C VAL A 125 -46.14 9.03 -42.35
N LEU A 126 -46.49 10.23 -42.81
CA LEU A 126 -46.33 10.65 -44.21
C LEU A 126 -44.99 11.34 -44.46
N GLY A 127 -44.49 12.08 -43.47
CA GLY A 127 -43.27 12.87 -43.58
C GLY A 127 -43.19 13.90 -42.46
N ARG A 128 -42.39 14.95 -42.69
CA ARG A 128 -42.23 16.09 -41.78
C ARG A 128 -42.57 17.38 -42.49
N ALA A 129 -43.17 18.32 -41.77
CA ALA A 129 -43.51 19.64 -42.27
C ALA A 129 -43.30 20.70 -41.19
N ASP A 130 -42.85 21.89 -41.59
CA ASP A 130 -42.87 23.05 -40.71
C ASP A 130 -44.31 23.58 -40.64
N VAL A 131 -44.83 23.70 -39.42
CA VAL A 131 -46.22 24.09 -39.16
C VAL A 131 -46.27 25.41 -38.40
N THR A 132 -47.32 26.17 -38.64
CA THR A 132 -47.63 27.38 -37.87
C THR A 132 -48.62 27.02 -36.78
N TYR A 133 -48.26 27.30 -35.53
CA TYR A 133 -49.12 27.23 -34.36
C TYR A 133 -49.61 28.63 -34.00
N THR A 134 -50.93 28.80 -33.93
CA THR A 134 -51.56 30.08 -33.54
C THR A 134 -51.91 30.03 -32.06
N ALA A 135 -51.02 30.57 -31.22
CA ALA A 135 -51.30 30.77 -29.80
C ALA A 135 -52.05 32.09 -29.57
N THR A 136 -52.64 32.26 -28.38
CA THR A 136 -53.41 33.46 -28.01
C THR A 136 -52.54 34.72 -27.99
N ASP A 137 -51.23 34.59 -27.77
CA ASP A 137 -50.28 35.71 -27.77
C ASP A 137 -49.74 36.06 -29.16
N ARG A 138 -49.23 35.07 -29.92
CA ARG A 138 -48.64 35.24 -31.25
C ARG A 138 -48.58 33.93 -32.05
N PHE A 139 -48.11 34.03 -33.29
CA PHE A 139 -47.81 32.87 -34.13
C PHE A 139 -46.42 32.30 -33.84
N HIS A 140 -46.34 30.97 -33.77
CA HIS A 140 -45.11 30.21 -33.58
C HIS A 140 -44.88 29.27 -34.77
N VAL A 141 -43.69 29.29 -35.36
CA VAL A 141 -43.29 28.27 -36.35
C VAL A 141 -42.69 27.10 -35.59
N VAL A 142 -43.31 25.93 -35.72
CA VAL A 142 -42.83 24.67 -35.14
C VAL A 142 -42.22 23.84 -36.26
N PRO A 143 -40.88 23.75 -36.34
CA PRO A 143 -40.22 23.01 -37.40
C PRO A 143 -40.39 21.50 -37.23
N GLY A 144 -40.42 20.78 -38.35
CA GLY A 144 -40.32 19.31 -38.36
C GLY A 144 -41.48 18.53 -37.73
N ALA A 145 -42.69 19.10 -37.66
CA ALA A 145 -43.86 18.39 -37.16
C ALA A 145 -44.17 17.15 -38.02
N MET A 146 -44.56 16.06 -37.37
CA MET A 146 -44.85 14.79 -38.00
C MET A 146 -46.24 14.82 -38.66
N GLU A 147 -46.29 14.61 -39.96
CA GLU A 147 -47.54 14.55 -40.74
C GLU A 147 -48.13 13.13 -40.68
N LEU A 148 -49.38 13.01 -40.25
CA LEU A 148 -50.07 11.74 -40.00
C LEU A 148 -51.28 11.55 -40.92
N ALA A 149 -51.35 10.38 -41.55
CA ALA A 149 -52.53 9.89 -42.24
C ALA A 149 -53.32 8.95 -41.32
N ILE A 150 -54.61 9.23 -41.14
CA ILE A 150 -55.58 8.37 -40.46
C ILE A 150 -56.79 8.11 -41.36
N GLY A 151 -57.45 6.97 -41.17
CA GLY A 151 -58.73 6.66 -41.81
C GLY A 151 -59.82 7.70 -41.50
N THR A 152 -60.88 7.71 -42.30
CA THR A 152 -61.96 8.72 -42.28
C THR A 152 -62.56 8.95 -40.89
N ASP A 153 -62.73 7.89 -40.11
CA ASP A 153 -63.38 7.92 -38.80
C ASP A 153 -62.53 8.59 -37.70
N GLY A 154 -61.22 8.68 -37.89
CA GLY A 154 -60.30 9.35 -36.95
C GLY A 154 -60.01 10.81 -37.31
N ARG A 155 -60.41 11.26 -38.50
CA ARG A 155 -60.09 12.60 -39.02
C ARG A 155 -60.81 13.71 -38.27
N ASP A 156 -62.04 13.49 -37.83
CA ASP A 156 -62.81 14.51 -37.09
C ASP A 156 -62.21 14.79 -35.71
N ALA A 157 -61.61 13.80 -35.07
CA ALA A 157 -60.96 13.97 -33.77
C ALA A 157 -59.67 14.83 -33.85
N LEU A 158 -59.03 14.88 -35.02
CA LEU A 158 -57.81 15.66 -35.28
C LEU A 158 -58.09 17.10 -35.72
N ARG A 159 -59.36 17.49 -35.92
CA ARG A 159 -59.74 18.88 -36.14
C ARG A 159 -59.67 19.69 -34.85
N LEU A 160 -59.52 21.00 -34.97
CA LEU A 160 -59.57 21.91 -33.83
C LEU A 160 -60.87 21.70 -33.02
N GLY A 161 -60.72 21.37 -31.73
CA GLY A 161 -61.85 21.05 -30.84
C GLY A 161 -62.38 19.61 -30.94
N GLY A 162 -61.79 18.74 -31.77
CA GLY A 162 -62.16 17.33 -31.95
C GLY A 162 -61.72 16.40 -30.82
N GLY A 163 -60.97 16.91 -29.83
CA GLY A 163 -60.64 16.19 -28.59
C GLY A 163 -59.35 15.36 -28.60
N ALA A 164 -58.63 15.26 -29.73
CA ALA A 164 -57.32 14.58 -29.79
C ALA A 164 -56.12 15.46 -29.40
N ALA A 165 -56.33 16.77 -29.23
CA ALA A 165 -55.33 17.74 -28.82
C ALA A 165 -54.55 17.27 -27.58
N GLY A 166 -53.22 17.28 -27.65
CA GLY A 166 -52.33 16.87 -26.58
C GLY A 166 -52.20 15.36 -26.36
N GLY A 167 -52.93 14.53 -27.11
CA GLY A 167 -52.80 13.08 -27.05
C GLY A 167 -51.43 12.57 -27.54
N PRO A 168 -50.89 11.50 -26.94
CA PRO A 168 -49.61 10.92 -27.36
C PRO A 168 -49.72 10.20 -28.71
N VAL A 169 -48.67 10.33 -29.52
CA VAL A 169 -48.39 9.47 -30.66
C VAL A 169 -47.41 8.40 -30.21
N VAL A 170 -47.84 7.16 -30.21
CA VAL A 170 -47.11 6.02 -29.65
C VAL A 170 -46.59 5.14 -30.78
N ASP A 171 -45.35 4.70 -30.69
CA ASP A 171 -44.81 3.69 -31.59
C ASP A 171 -45.54 2.36 -31.42
N ALA A 172 -45.97 1.75 -32.53
CA ALA A 172 -46.75 0.52 -32.48
C ALA A 172 -45.96 -0.69 -31.96
N ALA A 173 -44.62 -0.69 -32.10
CA ALA A 173 -43.75 -1.79 -31.71
C ALA A 173 -43.20 -1.64 -30.28
N SER A 174 -42.66 -0.46 -29.94
CA SER A 174 -42.04 -0.23 -28.63
C SER A 174 -43.01 0.28 -27.57
N GLY A 175 -44.18 0.80 -27.96
CA GLY A 175 -45.10 1.44 -27.03
C GLY A 175 -44.61 2.78 -26.48
N ALA A 176 -43.51 3.32 -27.03
CA ALA A 176 -42.93 4.59 -26.62
C ALA A 176 -43.64 5.79 -27.27
N VAL A 177 -43.79 6.88 -26.54
CA VAL A 177 -44.31 8.13 -27.08
C VAL A 177 -43.24 8.79 -27.95
N LEU A 178 -43.58 9.05 -29.21
CA LEU A 178 -42.73 9.73 -30.19
C LEU A 178 -43.02 11.23 -30.25
N ALA A 179 -44.30 11.59 -30.20
CA ALA A 179 -44.80 12.94 -30.45
C ALA A 179 -46.10 13.22 -29.71
N VAL A 180 -46.54 14.49 -29.71
CA VAL A 180 -47.81 14.94 -29.12
C VAL A 180 -48.66 15.58 -30.20
N LEU A 181 -49.93 15.17 -30.30
CA LEU A 181 -50.86 15.69 -31.30
C LEU A 181 -51.17 17.17 -31.05
N GLY A 182 -51.16 17.96 -32.11
CA GLY A 182 -51.62 19.34 -32.11
C GLY A 182 -52.66 19.56 -33.20
N THR A 183 -53.84 20.07 -32.81
CA THR A 183 -54.98 20.28 -33.71
C THR A 183 -55.05 21.72 -34.26
N ALA A 184 -54.37 22.67 -33.63
CA ALA A 184 -54.15 24.05 -34.08
C ALA A 184 -52.86 24.24 -34.89
N LEU A 185 -52.30 23.17 -35.44
CA LEU A 185 -51.08 23.19 -36.26
C LEU A 185 -51.45 23.20 -37.75
N GLU A 186 -50.93 24.17 -38.50
CA GLU A 186 -51.25 24.34 -39.93
C GLU A 186 -49.98 24.35 -40.81
N ALA A 187 -49.97 23.57 -41.89
CA ALA A 187 -48.90 23.58 -42.90
C ALA A 187 -49.48 23.92 -44.30
N GLY A 188 -49.48 25.21 -44.64
CA GLY A 188 -49.92 25.70 -45.95
C GLY A 188 -51.35 25.27 -46.32
N HIS A 189 -51.62 24.96 -47.60
CA HIS A 189 -52.96 24.63 -48.12
C HIS A 189 -53.40 23.16 -47.88
N ARG A 190 -52.71 22.39 -47.03
CA ARG A 190 -53.02 20.97 -46.76
C ARG A 190 -53.86 20.82 -45.48
N VAL A 191 -55.18 20.94 -45.62
CA VAL A 191 -56.16 20.89 -44.50
C VAL A 191 -56.51 19.45 -44.05
N ALA A 192 -56.00 18.41 -44.72
CA ALA A 192 -56.51 17.03 -44.58
C ALA A 192 -55.65 16.07 -43.73
N ALA A 193 -54.49 16.49 -43.24
CA ALA A 193 -53.56 15.66 -42.45
C ALA A 193 -53.50 16.12 -40.97
N GLY A 194 -53.27 15.19 -40.05
CA GLY A 194 -53.02 15.52 -38.64
C GLY A 194 -51.55 15.79 -38.39
N PHE A 195 -51.22 16.69 -37.46
CA PHE A 195 -49.85 17.02 -37.10
C PHE A 195 -49.54 16.67 -35.65
N ALA A 196 -48.31 16.22 -35.41
CA ALA A 196 -47.80 15.96 -34.07
C ALA A 196 -46.40 16.54 -33.89
N VAL A 197 -46.12 17.11 -32.72
CA VAL A 197 -44.82 17.67 -32.37
C VAL A 197 -43.93 16.56 -31.82
N PRO A 198 -42.79 16.23 -32.48
CA PRO A 198 -41.87 15.22 -31.97
C PRO A 198 -41.15 15.70 -30.72
N LEU A 199 -41.26 14.93 -29.63
CA LEU A 199 -40.78 15.36 -28.31
C LEU A 199 -39.26 15.56 -28.26
N ARG A 200 -38.50 14.69 -28.91
CA ARG A 200 -37.03 14.76 -28.93
C ARG A 200 -36.50 15.94 -29.72
N GLU A 201 -37.12 16.25 -30.85
CA GLU A 201 -36.71 17.40 -31.68
C GLU A 201 -37.08 18.71 -31.01
N ALA A 202 -38.27 18.77 -30.39
CA ALA A 202 -38.65 19.90 -29.55
C ALA A 202 -37.66 20.11 -28.38
N ALA A 203 -37.27 19.05 -27.67
CA ALA A 203 -36.30 19.13 -26.59
C ALA A 203 -34.90 19.58 -27.07
N ALA A 204 -34.50 19.20 -28.29
CA ALA A 204 -33.20 19.57 -28.85
C ALA A 204 -33.09 21.07 -29.17
N THR A 205 -34.21 21.79 -29.29
CA THR A 205 -34.20 23.25 -29.49
C THR A 205 -33.80 24.03 -28.24
N ASP A 206 -33.97 23.44 -27.05
CA ASP A 206 -33.55 23.99 -25.77
C ASP A 206 -33.01 22.85 -24.87
N PRO A 207 -31.74 22.43 -25.06
CA PRO A 207 -31.16 21.28 -24.36
C PRO A 207 -31.12 21.41 -22.83
N ASP A 208 -31.07 22.63 -22.31
CA ASP A 208 -31.09 22.93 -20.87
C ASP A 208 -32.51 23.26 -20.37
N GLY A 209 -33.51 23.15 -21.26
CA GLY A 209 -34.90 23.46 -21.01
C GLY A 209 -35.67 22.42 -20.20
N PRO A 210 -36.88 22.78 -19.73
CA PRO A 210 -37.70 21.92 -18.88
C PRO A 210 -38.15 20.63 -19.58
N LEU A 211 -38.35 20.66 -20.91
CA LEU A 211 -38.71 19.47 -21.69
C LEU A 211 -37.53 18.49 -21.76
N ALA A 212 -36.31 18.97 -22.04
CA ALA A 212 -35.11 18.14 -22.06
C ALA A 212 -34.86 17.48 -20.70
N ALA A 213 -35.00 18.23 -19.61
CA ALA A 213 -34.91 17.72 -18.24
C ALA A 213 -35.96 16.63 -17.95
N LEU A 214 -37.21 16.82 -18.39
CA LEU A 214 -38.28 15.81 -18.25
C LEU A 214 -37.96 14.53 -19.05
N LEU A 215 -37.50 14.67 -20.31
CA LEU A 215 -37.16 13.50 -21.14
C LEU A 215 -35.97 12.73 -20.59
N ALA A 216 -34.99 13.41 -19.98
CA ALA A 216 -33.87 12.77 -19.28
C ALA A 216 -34.35 11.98 -18.04
N ARG A 217 -35.27 12.56 -17.24
CA ARG A 217 -35.90 11.86 -16.11
C ARG A 217 -36.72 10.65 -16.55
N ASN A 218 -37.57 10.81 -17.58
CA ASN A 218 -38.34 9.71 -18.15
C ASN A 218 -37.43 8.57 -18.60
N ALA A 219 -36.36 8.90 -19.34
CA ALA A 219 -35.40 7.89 -19.81
C ALA A 219 -34.70 7.14 -18.66
N ALA A 220 -34.57 7.77 -17.48
CA ALA A 220 -33.93 7.18 -16.29
C ALA A 220 -34.89 6.41 -15.37
N THR A 221 -36.21 6.62 -15.47
CA THR A 221 -37.21 6.08 -14.53
C THR A 221 -38.27 5.18 -15.17
N VAL A 222 -38.57 5.35 -16.47
CA VAL A 222 -39.66 4.65 -17.16
C VAL A 222 -39.07 3.69 -18.22
N PRO A 223 -39.05 2.37 -17.99
CA PRO A 223 -38.35 1.44 -18.88
C PRO A 223 -39.03 1.30 -20.24
N VAL A 224 -38.22 1.27 -21.29
CA VAL A 224 -38.60 0.83 -22.65
C VAL A 224 -37.45 0.02 -23.25
N TYR A 225 -37.80 -0.86 -24.19
CA TYR A 225 -36.90 -1.85 -24.79
C TYR A 225 -36.94 -1.83 -26.32
N GLY A 226 -36.25 -2.77 -26.96
CA GLY A 226 -36.12 -2.83 -28.42
C GLY A 226 -35.32 -1.66 -28.96
N ASP A 227 -35.81 -1.05 -30.04
CA ASP A 227 -35.14 0.08 -30.69
C ASP A 227 -35.15 1.38 -29.87
N ASP A 228 -36.01 1.43 -28.85
CA ASP A 228 -36.11 2.55 -27.92
C ASP A 228 -35.45 2.26 -26.56
N LEU A 229 -34.58 1.24 -26.45
CA LEU A 229 -33.92 0.87 -25.19
C LEU A 229 -33.29 2.10 -24.49
N ASN A 230 -33.84 2.46 -23.33
CA ASN A 230 -33.41 3.60 -22.54
C ASN A 230 -32.66 3.19 -21.26
N LEU A 231 -32.22 4.17 -20.47
CA LEU A 231 -31.45 3.91 -19.24
C LEU A 231 -32.26 3.10 -18.22
N ALA A 232 -33.55 3.39 -18.04
CA ALA A 232 -34.42 2.63 -17.15
C ALA A 232 -34.56 1.15 -17.58
N GLY A 233 -34.72 0.89 -18.88
CA GLY A 233 -34.75 -0.46 -19.45
C GLY A 233 -33.43 -1.19 -19.23
N ALA A 234 -32.30 -0.50 -19.46
CA ALA A 234 -30.96 -1.01 -19.15
C ALA A 234 -30.79 -1.34 -17.65
N LEU A 235 -31.21 -0.45 -16.74
CA LEU A 235 -31.16 -0.66 -15.31
C LEU A 235 -31.98 -1.88 -14.87
N GLN A 236 -33.18 -2.04 -15.42
CA GLN A 236 -34.03 -3.18 -15.09
C GLN A 236 -33.46 -4.51 -15.61
N LEU A 237 -32.93 -4.53 -16.84
CA LEU A 237 -32.28 -5.73 -17.40
C LEU A 237 -31.06 -6.13 -16.57
N THR A 238 -30.21 -5.16 -16.26
CA THR A 238 -28.99 -5.41 -15.48
C THR A 238 -29.28 -5.78 -14.02
N ALA A 239 -30.25 -5.13 -13.37
CA ALA A 239 -30.73 -5.52 -12.04
C ALA A 239 -31.34 -6.94 -12.02
N THR A 240 -32.07 -7.32 -13.08
CA THR A 240 -32.62 -8.67 -13.23
C THR A 240 -31.51 -9.71 -13.34
N SER A 241 -30.45 -9.41 -14.12
CA SER A 241 -29.26 -10.26 -14.22
C SER A 241 -28.53 -10.39 -12.87
N VAL A 242 -28.37 -9.30 -12.11
CA VAL A 242 -27.76 -9.36 -10.77
C VAL A 242 -28.61 -10.21 -9.81
N GLY A 243 -29.94 -10.08 -9.86
CA GLY A 243 -30.84 -10.87 -9.03
C GLY A 243 -30.89 -12.36 -9.40
N SER A 244 -30.64 -12.72 -10.67
CA SER A 244 -30.64 -14.12 -11.13
C SER A 244 -29.28 -14.80 -11.02
N ASP A 245 -28.21 -14.09 -11.35
CA ASP A 245 -26.87 -14.65 -11.56
C ASP A 245 -25.92 -14.30 -10.39
N GLY A 246 -26.24 -13.26 -9.60
CA GLY A 246 -25.51 -12.88 -8.40
C GLY A 246 -25.86 -13.74 -7.17
N PRO A 247 -25.15 -13.54 -6.04
CA PRO A 247 -25.49 -14.22 -4.79
C PRO A 247 -26.91 -13.82 -4.36
N GLY A 248 -27.69 -14.81 -3.91
CA GLY A 248 -29.08 -14.61 -3.48
C GLY A 248 -29.26 -13.54 -2.40
N ALA A 249 -30.49 -13.01 -2.29
CA ALA A 249 -30.84 -11.82 -1.49
C ALA A 249 -30.22 -11.75 -0.08
N VAL A 250 -29.76 -10.54 0.28
CA VAL A 250 -29.29 -10.03 1.58
C VAL A 250 -28.84 -11.11 2.56
N LEU A 251 -27.52 -11.32 2.65
CA LEU A 251 -26.92 -12.09 3.74
C LEU A 251 -27.38 -11.50 5.08
N ASP A 252 -28.03 -12.32 5.92
CA ASP A 252 -28.49 -11.92 7.26
C ASP A 252 -27.66 -12.64 8.33
N PRO A 253 -26.96 -11.91 9.23
CA PRO A 253 -26.86 -10.44 9.27
C PRO A 253 -25.95 -9.88 8.17
N GLU A 254 -26.23 -8.61 7.81
CA GLU A 254 -25.55 -7.91 6.73
C GLU A 254 -24.02 -7.87 6.96
N PRO A 255 -23.21 -8.21 5.95
CA PRO A 255 -21.76 -8.18 6.05
C PRO A 255 -21.25 -6.82 6.50
N VAL A 256 -20.12 -6.82 7.22
CA VAL A 256 -19.48 -5.58 7.63
C VAL A 256 -18.95 -4.83 6.41
N GLU A 257 -19.22 -3.53 6.36
CA GLU A 257 -18.74 -2.68 5.29
C GLU A 257 -17.22 -2.47 5.38
N ARG A 258 -16.56 -2.55 4.22
CA ARG A 258 -15.13 -2.27 4.04
C ARG A 258 -14.94 -0.93 3.31
N PRO A 259 -14.92 0.20 4.02
CA PRO A 259 -14.89 1.53 3.39
C PRO A 259 -13.62 1.79 2.57
N GLU A 260 -12.52 1.10 2.86
CA GLU A 260 -11.32 1.10 2.02
C GLU A 260 -11.58 0.52 0.63
N VAL A 261 -12.27 -0.62 0.53
CA VAL A 261 -12.59 -1.27 -0.75
C VAL A 261 -13.66 -0.47 -1.50
N ALA A 262 -14.66 0.06 -0.78
CA ALA A 262 -15.69 0.92 -1.36
C ALA A 262 -15.09 2.18 -2.02
N ARG A 263 -14.09 2.80 -1.39
CA ARG A 263 -13.35 3.94 -1.96
C ARG A 263 -12.58 3.57 -3.23
N GLU A 264 -11.95 2.39 -3.26
CA GLU A 264 -11.25 1.92 -4.46
C GLU A 264 -12.21 1.71 -5.64
N PHE A 265 -13.41 1.14 -5.41
CA PHE A 265 -14.43 1.03 -6.46
C PHE A 265 -14.88 2.40 -6.99
N ALA A 266 -15.14 3.36 -6.10
CA ALA A 266 -15.55 4.71 -6.51
C ALA A 266 -14.44 5.44 -7.27
N ALA A 267 -13.19 5.34 -6.81
CA ALA A 267 -12.03 5.91 -7.48
C ALA A 267 -11.77 5.25 -8.84
N PHE A 268 -11.97 3.94 -8.95
CA PHE A 268 -11.91 3.22 -10.22
C PHE A 268 -12.93 3.77 -11.21
N GLU A 269 -14.19 3.93 -10.82
CA GLU A 269 -15.25 4.48 -11.66
C GLU A 269 -14.98 5.93 -12.12
N ALA A 270 -14.26 6.72 -11.31
CA ALA A 270 -13.83 8.07 -11.69
C ALA A 270 -12.55 8.07 -12.55
N SER A 271 -11.79 6.98 -12.56
CA SER A 271 -10.53 6.86 -13.30
C SER A 271 -10.73 6.57 -14.80
N GLY A 272 -9.65 6.69 -15.58
CA GLY A 272 -9.59 6.27 -16.98
C GLY A 272 -9.27 4.78 -17.20
N ALA A 273 -9.02 4.01 -16.13
CA ALA A 273 -8.79 2.58 -16.21
C ALA A 273 -10.11 1.84 -16.51
N THR A 274 -10.04 0.72 -17.23
CA THR A 274 -11.22 -0.05 -17.63
C THR A 274 -11.33 -1.39 -16.91
N VAL A 275 -10.28 -1.85 -16.23
CA VAL A 275 -10.25 -3.13 -15.50
C VAL A 275 -9.77 -2.89 -14.06
N LEU A 276 -10.51 -3.37 -13.08
CA LEU A 276 -10.08 -3.47 -11.68
C LEU A 276 -10.07 -4.94 -11.28
N ALA A 277 -8.98 -5.40 -10.67
CA ALA A 277 -8.96 -6.71 -10.02
C ALA A 277 -9.02 -6.57 -8.50
N LEU A 278 -10.01 -7.22 -7.90
CA LEU A 278 -10.12 -7.43 -6.46
C LEU A 278 -9.54 -8.81 -6.13
N VAL A 279 -8.32 -8.83 -5.59
CA VAL A 279 -7.53 -10.05 -5.45
C VAL A 279 -7.41 -10.43 -3.98
N GLY A 280 -7.84 -11.64 -3.63
CA GLY A 280 -7.79 -12.11 -2.25
C GLY A 280 -7.79 -13.63 -2.15
N ALA A 281 -7.35 -14.13 -0.99
CA ALA A 281 -7.41 -15.56 -0.68
C ALA A 281 -8.86 -16.06 -0.56
N PRO A 282 -9.12 -17.37 -0.71
CA PRO A 282 -10.42 -17.96 -0.41
C PRO A 282 -10.91 -17.54 0.99
N GLY A 283 -12.21 -17.25 1.11
CA GLY A 283 -12.81 -16.82 2.38
C GLY A 283 -12.61 -15.34 2.75
N SER A 284 -11.81 -14.57 1.98
CA SER A 284 -11.55 -13.13 2.23
C SER A 284 -12.74 -12.18 1.98
N GLY A 285 -13.82 -12.65 1.35
CA GLY A 285 -15.04 -11.87 1.10
C GLY A 285 -15.12 -11.20 -0.28
N ARG A 286 -14.37 -11.67 -1.28
CA ARG A 286 -14.40 -11.18 -2.67
C ARG A 286 -15.82 -11.04 -3.26
N THR A 287 -16.57 -12.14 -3.30
CA THR A 287 -17.97 -12.16 -3.77
C THR A 287 -18.85 -11.21 -2.96
N THR A 288 -18.60 -11.09 -1.65
CA THR A 288 -19.33 -10.19 -0.76
C THR A 288 -19.10 -8.73 -1.13
N GLU A 289 -17.85 -8.33 -1.42
CA GLU A 289 -17.51 -6.97 -1.85
C GLU A 289 -18.06 -6.64 -3.25
N LEU A 290 -18.08 -7.61 -4.17
CA LEU A 290 -18.77 -7.45 -5.46
C LEU A 290 -20.28 -7.24 -5.27
N ALA A 291 -20.92 -8.02 -4.40
CA ALA A 291 -22.35 -7.89 -4.11
C ALA A 291 -22.66 -6.52 -3.47
N ALA A 292 -21.81 -6.06 -2.54
CA ALA A 292 -21.92 -4.73 -1.96
C ALA A 292 -21.73 -3.62 -3.01
N CYS A 293 -20.81 -3.80 -3.96
CA CYS A 293 -20.63 -2.89 -5.09
C CYS A 293 -21.88 -2.81 -5.96
N ALA A 294 -22.44 -3.96 -6.36
CA ALA A 294 -23.69 -4.03 -7.13
C ALA A 294 -24.86 -3.37 -6.39
N ALA A 295 -25.00 -3.62 -5.09
CA ALA A 295 -26.06 -3.04 -4.27
C ALA A 295 -25.95 -1.51 -4.18
N ARG A 296 -24.75 -0.95 -3.96
CA ARG A 296 -24.52 0.50 -3.94
C ARG A 296 -24.86 1.15 -5.28
N ARG A 297 -24.42 0.53 -6.39
CA ARG A 297 -24.71 1.02 -7.74
C ARG A 297 -26.19 0.92 -8.11
N GLY A 298 -26.92 -0.04 -7.56
CA GLY A 298 -28.37 -0.20 -7.79
C GLY A 298 -29.27 0.68 -6.92
N ARG A 299 -28.85 1.03 -5.69
CA ARG A 299 -29.69 1.74 -4.70
C ARG A 299 -29.35 3.22 -4.47
N GLY A 300 -28.29 3.74 -5.08
CA GLY A 300 -27.91 5.15 -4.94
C GLY A 300 -28.90 6.13 -5.58
N ALA A 301 -28.74 7.43 -5.31
CA ALA A 301 -29.54 8.50 -5.93
C ALA A 301 -29.48 8.52 -7.47
N HIS A 302 -28.43 7.92 -8.03
CA HIS A 302 -28.19 7.78 -9.45
C HIS A 302 -27.85 6.32 -9.79
N PRO A 303 -28.85 5.44 -9.90
CA PRO A 303 -28.61 4.04 -10.21
C PRO A 303 -27.85 3.87 -11.52
N ALA A 304 -26.91 2.93 -11.55
CA ALA A 304 -26.03 2.69 -12.68
C ALA A 304 -26.06 1.20 -13.12
N PRO A 305 -26.11 0.91 -14.44
CA PRO A 305 -26.19 -0.46 -14.93
C PRO A 305 -25.00 -1.31 -14.47
N THR A 306 -25.30 -2.51 -13.95
CA THR A 306 -24.30 -3.43 -13.40
C THR A 306 -24.68 -4.87 -13.74
N LEU A 307 -23.80 -5.62 -14.39
CA LEU A 307 -24.03 -7.02 -14.74
C LEU A 307 -23.17 -7.95 -13.89
N TRP A 308 -23.76 -9.04 -13.42
CA TRP A 308 -23.06 -10.09 -12.71
C TRP A 308 -22.74 -11.24 -13.64
N LEU A 309 -21.47 -11.66 -13.67
CA LEU A 309 -20.96 -12.79 -14.43
C LEU A 309 -20.16 -13.70 -13.50
N ARG A 310 -20.23 -15.00 -13.73
CA ARG A 310 -19.44 -16.00 -13.00
C ARG A 310 -18.45 -16.64 -13.96
N GLY A 311 -17.23 -16.90 -13.51
CA GLY A 311 -16.22 -17.60 -14.32
C GLY A 311 -16.69 -18.96 -14.79
N ALA A 312 -17.42 -19.69 -13.95
CA ALA A 312 -18.00 -20.98 -14.30
C ALA A 312 -19.05 -20.92 -15.43
N ASP A 313 -19.66 -19.75 -15.67
CA ASP A 313 -20.65 -19.56 -16.75
C ASP A 313 -20.00 -19.15 -18.09
N LEU A 314 -18.66 -19.05 -18.14
CA LEU A 314 -17.90 -18.82 -19.37
C LEU A 314 -17.83 -20.09 -20.23
N HIS A 315 -17.72 -19.92 -21.54
CA HIS A 315 -17.66 -21.02 -22.50
C HIS A 315 -16.29 -21.10 -23.19
N GLY A 316 -15.89 -22.30 -23.60
CA GLY A 316 -14.58 -22.55 -24.24
C GLY A 316 -14.35 -21.83 -25.58
N ASP A 317 -15.43 -21.42 -26.25
CA ASP A 317 -15.43 -20.71 -27.52
C ASP A 317 -15.61 -19.19 -27.39
N ASP A 318 -15.73 -18.66 -26.16
CA ASP A 318 -15.81 -17.22 -25.91
C ASP A 318 -14.57 -16.51 -26.47
N ARG A 319 -14.79 -15.44 -27.23
CA ARG A 319 -13.71 -14.60 -27.78
C ARG A 319 -13.38 -13.43 -26.87
N SER A 320 -14.32 -13.05 -25.99
CA SER A 320 -14.16 -12.02 -24.98
C SER A 320 -15.23 -12.14 -23.89
N VAL A 321 -15.13 -11.35 -22.83
CA VAL A 321 -16.19 -11.23 -21.80
C VAL A 321 -17.55 -10.80 -22.37
N ALA A 322 -17.58 -10.16 -23.55
CA ALA A 322 -18.80 -9.70 -24.20
C ALA A 322 -19.77 -10.84 -24.54
N ASP A 323 -19.23 -12.02 -24.89
CA ASP A 323 -20.04 -13.19 -25.25
C ASP A 323 -20.83 -13.69 -24.03
N ALA A 324 -20.18 -13.73 -22.86
CA ALA A 324 -20.82 -14.05 -21.59
C ALA A 324 -21.83 -12.98 -21.16
N ALA A 325 -21.49 -11.70 -21.30
CA ALA A 325 -22.40 -10.59 -21.01
C ALA A 325 -23.67 -10.64 -21.87
N ARG A 326 -23.53 -10.96 -23.17
CA ARG A 326 -24.67 -11.13 -24.09
C ARG A 326 -25.57 -12.27 -23.65
N ARG A 327 -25.01 -13.43 -23.27
CA ARG A 327 -25.80 -14.56 -22.76
C ARG A 327 -26.54 -14.20 -21.46
N ALA A 328 -25.89 -13.51 -20.52
CA ALA A 328 -26.52 -13.04 -19.28
C ALA A 328 -27.69 -12.09 -19.56
N LEU A 329 -27.52 -11.15 -20.48
CA LEU A 329 -28.59 -10.22 -20.88
C LEU A 329 -29.75 -10.90 -21.60
N VAL A 330 -29.49 -11.88 -22.46
CA VAL A 330 -30.55 -12.68 -23.09
C VAL A 330 -31.35 -13.47 -22.05
N ARG A 331 -30.71 -13.99 -20.99
CA ARG A 331 -31.42 -14.60 -19.86
C ARG A 331 -32.28 -13.57 -19.11
N ALA A 332 -31.71 -12.43 -18.74
CA ALA A 332 -32.42 -11.36 -18.05
C ALA A 332 -33.61 -10.82 -18.88
N GLY A 333 -33.41 -10.64 -20.19
CA GLY A 333 -34.46 -10.23 -21.13
C GLY A 333 -35.63 -11.21 -21.18
N ARG A 334 -35.38 -12.52 -21.12
CA ARG A 334 -36.44 -13.53 -21.02
C ARG A 334 -37.23 -13.42 -19.70
N ILE A 335 -36.55 -13.16 -18.59
CA ILE A 335 -37.18 -12.99 -17.27
C ILE A 335 -38.04 -11.71 -17.25
N VAL A 336 -37.51 -10.61 -17.79
CA VAL A 336 -38.25 -9.34 -17.92
C VAL A 336 -39.46 -9.50 -18.85
N ALA A 337 -39.29 -10.15 -20.01
CA ALA A 337 -40.38 -10.41 -20.94
C ALA A 337 -41.53 -11.19 -20.28
N ALA A 338 -41.20 -12.23 -19.49
CA ALA A 338 -42.19 -13.03 -18.76
C ALA A 338 -42.93 -12.23 -17.68
N SER A 339 -42.38 -11.10 -17.23
CA SER A 339 -42.95 -10.24 -16.19
C SER A 339 -43.80 -9.09 -16.75
N LEU A 340 -43.84 -8.90 -18.08
CA LEU A 340 -44.60 -7.81 -18.71
C LEU A 340 -46.11 -8.12 -18.79
N PRO A 341 -46.99 -7.12 -18.58
CA PRO A 341 -48.45 -7.30 -18.68
C PRO A 341 -48.86 -7.75 -20.09
N GLY A 342 -49.61 -8.86 -20.20
CA GLY A 342 -50.07 -9.43 -21.48
C GLY A 342 -49.25 -10.63 -21.99
N ALA A 343 -48.21 -11.06 -21.26
CA ALA A 343 -47.51 -12.31 -21.55
C ALA A 343 -48.46 -13.52 -21.42
N VAL A 344 -48.69 -14.24 -22.52
CA VAL A 344 -49.48 -15.49 -22.51
C VAL A 344 -48.54 -16.64 -22.10
N PRO A 345 -48.78 -17.34 -20.97
CA PRO A 345 -47.96 -18.48 -20.58
C PRO A 345 -48.15 -19.63 -21.59
N GLY A 346 -47.07 -20.11 -22.22
CA GLY A 346 -47.05 -21.36 -22.99
C GLY A 346 -46.85 -21.29 -24.50
N GLN A 347 -46.66 -20.10 -25.11
CA GLN A 347 -46.18 -20.00 -26.50
C GLN A 347 -44.65 -19.92 -26.56
N THR A 348 -43.96 -21.00 -26.22
CA THR A 348 -42.58 -21.22 -26.67
C THR A 348 -42.63 -21.76 -28.10
N GLY A 349 -42.71 -20.86 -29.08
CA GLY A 349 -42.63 -21.20 -30.49
C GLY A 349 -41.17 -21.42 -30.94
N GLU A 350 -40.99 -22.35 -31.87
CA GLU A 350 -39.74 -22.62 -32.58
C GLU A 350 -39.10 -21.35 -33.19
N PRO A 351 -37.77 -21.35 -33.44
CA PRO A 351 -37.07 -20.20 -33.99
C PRO A 351 -37.47 -20.00 -35.46
N GLY A 352 -38.30 -18.99 -35.77
CA GLY A 352 -38.60 -18.63 -37.17
C GLY A 352 -39.82 -17.77 -37.47
N GLY A 353 -40.65 -17.37 -36.50
CA GLY A 353 -41.82 -16.49 -36.73
C GLY A 353 -41.55 -15.01 -36.38
N PRO A 354 -42.16 -14.02 -37.08
CA PRO A 354 -41.96 -12.61 -36.78
C PRO A 354 -42.50 -12.26 -35.39
N GLU A 355 -41.62 -11.65 -34.61
CA GLU A 355 -41.71 -11.35 -33.18
C GLU A 355 -42.85 -10.36 -32.87
N SER A 356 -43.80 -10.78 -32.05
CA SER A 356 -44.74 -9.88 -31.39
C SER A 356 -44.65 -10.13 -29.87
N GLY A 357 -43.87 -9.30 -29.16
CA GLY A 357 -43.86 -9.21 -27.69
C GLY A 357 -42.52 -9.41 -26.95
N GLY A 358 -41.36 -9.35 -27.62
CA GLY A 358 -40.04 -9.51 -26.99
C GLY A 358 -39.38 -8.19 -26.57
N VAL A 359 -38.39 -8.26 -25.67
CA VAL A 359 -37.52 -7.13 -25.23
C VAL A 359 -36.58 -6.64 -26.37
N GLY A 360 -36.59 -7.31 -27.53
CA GLY A 360 -35.73 -7.01 -28.68
C GLY A 360 -34.26 -7.43 -28.47
N ASP A 361 -33.34 -6.90 -29.28
CA ASP A 361 -31.89 -7.13 -29.14
C ASP A 361 -31.35 -6.43 -27.88
N VAL A 362 -30.96 -7.24 -26.89
CA VAL A 362 -30.46 -6.83 -25.57
C VAL A 362 -28.94 -6.94 -25.44
N SER A 363 -28.20 -6.59 -26.49
CA SER A 363 -26.74 -6.67 -26.47
C SER A 363 -26.08 -5.71 -25.46
N PRO A 364 -24.91 -6.07 -24.88
CA PRO A 364 -24.23 -5.21 -23.92
C PRO A 364 -23.79 -3.87 -24.53
N GLU A 365 -23.51 -3.83 -25.84
CA GLU A 365 -23.19 -2.60 -26.57
C GLU A 365 -24.39 -1.63 -26.59
N ARG A 366 -25.61 -2.16 -26.80
CA ARG A 366 -26.84 -1.36 -26.77
C ARG A 366 -27.19 -0.84 -25.39
N ILE A 367 -26.82 -1.56 -24.32
CA ILE A 367 -26.97 -1.10 -22.93
C ILE A 367 -25.93 -0.04 -22.58
N ALA A 368 -24.69 -0.20 -23.05
CA ALA A 368 -23.60 0.72 -22.75
C ALA A 368 -23.84 2.14 -23.32
N ALA A 369 -24.56 2.26 -24.44
CA ALA A 369 -24.86 3.54 -25.08
C ALA A 369 -25.69 4.52 -24.20
N PRO A 370 -26.92 4.19 -23.73
CA PRO A 370 -27.69 5.06 -22.86
C PRO A 370 -27.02 5.26 -21.48
N ALA A 371 -26.32 4.24 -20.99
CA ALA A 371 -25.55 4.29 -19.76
C ALA A 371 -24.44 5.37 -19.83
N ARG A 372 -23.65 5.37 -20.91
CA ARG A 372 -22.60 6.37 -21.16
C ARG A 372 -23.17 7.77 -21.37
N ALA A 373 -24.27 7.91 -22.12
CA ALA A 373 -24.92 9.20 -22.34
C ALA A 373 -25.38 9.86 -21.03
N ALA A 374 -25.74 9.05 -20.03
CA ALA A 374 -26.11 9.52 -18.70
C ALA A 374 -24.92 9.72 -17.73
N GLY A 375 -23.67 9.50 -18.19
CA GLY A 375 -22.48 9.54 -17.33
C GLY A 375 -22.38 8.38 -16.33
N ARG A 376 -23.09 7.27 -16.59
CA ARG A 376 -23.21 6.11 -15.69
C ARG A 376 -22.75 4.84 -16.41
N PRO A 377 -21.43 4.59 -16.53
CA PRO A 377 -20.92 3.49 -17.35
C PRO A 377 -21.45 2.14 -16.86
N LEU A 378 -21.71 1.22 -17.81
CA LEU A 378 -22.00 -0.17 -17.50
C LEU A 378 -20.76 -0.82 -16.87
N VAL A 379 -20.96 -1.47 -15.73
CA VAL A 379 -19.92 -2.24 -15.02
C VAL A 379 -20.26 -3.73 -15.08
N LEU A 380 -19.30 -4.55 -15.51
CA LEU A 380 -19.37 -6.01 -15.43
C LEU A 380 -18.62 -6.46 -14.16
N LEU A 381 -19.26 -7.27 -13.33
CA LEU A 381 -18.65 -7.93 -12.18
C LEU A 381 -18.42 -9.39 -12.55
N LEU A 382 -17.17 -9.79 -12.74
CA LEU A 382 -16.78 -11.17 -13.04
C LEU A 382 -16.22 -11.82 -11.78
N ASP A 383 -17.01 -12.72 -11.18
CA ASP A 383 -16.67 -13.45 -9.96
C ASP A 383 -16.06 -14.82 -10.28
N GLY A 384 -14.86 -15.09 -9.76
CA GLY A 384 -14.14 -16.36 -9.89
C GLY A 384 -13.83 -16.78 -11.34
N PRO A 385 -13.21 -15.93 -12.19
CA PRO A 385 -12.83 -16.31 -13.55
C PRO A 385 -11.94 -17.57 -13.61
N GLU A 386 -11.21 -17.89 -12.56
CA GLU A 386 -10.43 -19.12 -12.44
C GLU A 386 -11.25 -20.41 -12.59
N GLU A 387 -12.57 -20.35 -12.37
CA GLU A 387 -13.50 -21.46 -12.59
C GLU A 387 -13.85 -21.68 -14.08
N MET A 388 -13.22 -20.95 -15.01
CA MET A 388 -13.50 -21.07 -16.44
C MET A 388 -13.11 -22.43 -17.03
N PRO A 389 -13.75 -22.87 -18.14
CA PRO A 389 -13.41 -24.12 -18.79
C PRO A 389 -11.92 -24.19 -19.20
N PRO A 390 -11.24 -25.35 -19.07
CA PRO A 390 -9.83 -25.50 -19.44
C PRO A 390 -9.48 -25.06 -20.87
N VAL A 391 -10.41 -25.28 -21.82
CA VAL A 391 -10.25 -24.86 -23.21
C VAL A 391 -10.11 -23.34 -23.34
N LEU A 392 -10.87 -22.57 -22.53
CA LEU A 392 -10.75 -21.12 -22.51
C LEU A 392 -9.45 -20.67 -21.81
N ALA A 393 -9.09 -21.34 -20.71
CA ALA A 393 -7.84 -21.06 -20.00
C ALA A 393 -6.60 -21.22 -20.90
N HIS A 394 -6.59 -22.19 -21.82
CA HIS A 394 -5.53 -22.33 -22.82
C HIS A 394 -5.44 -21.19 -23.83
N ARG A 395 -6.54 -20.45 -24.05
CA ARG A 395 -6.63 -19.30 -24.96
C ARG A 395 -6.78 -17.97 -24.22
N LEU A 396 -6.37 -17.94 -22.95
CA LEU A 396 -6.57 -16.79 -22.07
C LEU A 396 -5.97 -15.49 -22.63
N ALA A 397 -4.83 -15.55 -23.33
CA ALA A 397 -4.22 -14.39 -23.98
C ALA A 397 -5.12 -13.79 -25.07
N GLU A 398 -5.64 -14.62 -25.99
CA GLU A 398 -6.56 -14.18 -27.05
C GLU A 398 -7.85 -13.60 -26.46
N TRP A 399 -8.41 -14.28 -25.45
CA TRP A 399 -9.62 -13.84 -24.78
C TRP A 399 -9.44 -12.52 -24.02
N THR A 400 -8.27 -12.33 -23.38
CA THR A 400 -7.92 -11.09 -22.65
C THR A 400 -7.71 -9.92 -23.62
N GLU A 401 -7.07 -10.16 -24.76
CA GLU A 401 -6.92 -9.16 -25.82
C GLU A 401 -8.29 -8.75 -26.40
N GLY A 402 -9.13 -9.73 -26.72
CA GLY A 402 -10.51 -9.51 -27.19
C GLY A 402 -11.34 -8.71 -26.18
N THR A 403 -11.24 -9.06 -24.91
CA THR A 403 -11.88 -8.34 -23.79
C THR A 403 -11.38 -6.91 -23.69
N THR A 404 -10.07 -6.68 -23.72
CA THR A 404 -9.48 -5.34 -23.62
C THR A 404 -9.91 -4.43 -24.77
N ARG A 405 -9.92 -4.96 -26.00
CA ARG A 405 -10.36 -4.23 -27.20
C ARG A 405 -11.82 -3.81 -27.07
N TRP A 406 -12.68 -4.77 -26.72
CA TRP A 406 -14.11 -4.54 -26.57
C TRP A 406 -14.45 -3.53 -25.46
N LEU A 407 -13.79 -3.60 -24.30
CA LEU A 407 -13.98 -2.65 -23.20
C LEU A 407 -13.65 -1.21 -23.63
N ARG A 408 -12.57 -1.02 -24.41
CA ARG A 408 -12.17 0.31 -24.93
C ARG A 408 -13.18 0.86 -25.94
N GLU A 409 -13.66 0.03 -26.86
CA GLU A 409 -14.63 0.44 -27.90
C GLU A 409 -16.00 0.79 -27.28
N THR A 410 -16.43 0.02 -26.28
CA THR A 410 -17.77 0.14 -25.67
C THR A 410 -17.83 1.00 -24.42
N GLY A 411 -16.68 1.42 -23.87
CA GLY A 411 -16.61 2.20 -22.62
C GLY A 411 -17.15 1.45 -21.40
N VAL A 412 -17.32 0.14 -21.51
CA VAL A 412 -17.72 -0.75 -20.42
C VAL A 412 -16.53 -0.94 -19.49
N ARG A 413 -16.80 -1.07 -18.19
CA ARG A 413 -15.79 -1.32 -17.17
C ARG A 413 -15.93 -2.74 -16.65
N LEU A 414 -14.82 -3.39 -16.34
CA LEU A 414 -14.75 -4.74 -15.82
C LEU A 414 -14.14 -4.73 -14.42
N VAL A 415 -14.84 -5.34 -13.47
CA VAL A 415 -14.30 -5.67 -12.14
C VAL A 415 -14.18 -7.18 -12.07
N VAL A 416 -12.97 -7.67 -11.82
CA VAL A 416 -12.67 -9.09 -11.69
C VAL A 416 -12.39 -9.40 -10.22
N ALA A 417 -13.11 -10.33 -9.61
CA ALA A 417 -12.74 -10.84 -8.29
C ALA A 417 -12.19 -12.25 -8.43
N CYS A 418 -10.92 -12.43 -8.04
CA CYS A 418 -10.19 -13.66 -8.34
C CYS A 418 -9.09 -13.96 -7.32
N ARG A 419 -8.53 -15.16 -7.42
CA ARG A 419 -7.41 -15.66 -6.62
C ARG A 419 -6.10 -14.98 -7.04
N GLY A 420 -5.16 -14.87 -6.10
CA GLY A 420 -3.85 -14.28 -6.37
C GLY A 420 -3.08 -15.06 -7.44
N GLU A 421 -3.18 -16.38 -7.39
CA GLU A 421 -2.53 -17.32 -8.31
C GLU A 421 -3.07 -17.21 -9.73
N TYR A 422 -4.36 -16.85 -9.88
CA TYR A 422 -4.94 -16.57 -11.20
C TYR A 422 -4.49 -15.20 -11.70
N TRP A 423 -4.57 -14.16 -10.86
CA TRP A 423 -4.25 -12.79 -11.25
C TRP A 423 -2.77 -12.58 -11.57
N GLU A 424 -1.88 -13.33 -10.92
CA GLU A 424 -0.44 -13.33 -11.21
C GLU A 424 -0.17 -13.56 -12.70
N HIS A 425 -0.91 -14.47 -13.34
CA HIS A 425 -0.78 -14.72 -14.78
C HIS A 425 -1.74 -13.87 -15.62
N ALA A 426 -3.03 -13.82 -15.27
CA ALA A 426 -4.04 -13.13 -16.06
C ALA A 426 -3.81 -11.62 -16.11
N GLY A 427 -3.32 -11.02 -15.02
CA GLY A 427 -3.04 -9.59 -14.93
C GLY A 427 -1.91 -9.14 -15.86
N GLU A 428 -0.91 -9.98 -16.12
CA GLU A 428 0.21 -9.67 -17.04
C GLU A 428 -0.24 -9.58 -18.51
N LEU A 429 -1.35 -10.24 -18.85
CA LEU A 429 -1.91 -10.22 -20.19
C LEU A 429 -2.66 -8.91 -20.50
N PHE A 430 -3.02 -8.12 -19.48
CA PHE A 430 -3.62 -6.80 -19.67
C PHE A 430 -2.55 -5.73 -19.89
N PRO A 431 -2.76 -4.79 -20.84
CA PRO A 431 -1.86 -3.65 -21.01
C PRO A 431 -1.83 -2.76 -19.74
N PRO A 432 -0.67 -2.25 -19.30
CA PRO A 432 -0.55 -1.52 -18.02
C PRO A 432 -1.49 -0.31 -17.84
N GLY A 433 -1.84 0.41 -18.91
CA GLY A 433 -2.74 1.56 -18.86
C GLY A 433 -4.23 1.23 -18.73
N VAL A 434 -4.60 -0.05 -18.68
CA VAL A 434 -5.98 -0.55 -18.59
C VAL A 434 -6.34 -0.92 -17.14
N LEU A 435 -5.33 -1.33 -16.36
CA LEU A 435 -5.51 -1.83 -15.01
C LEU A 435 -5.56 -0.70 -13.98
N TYR A 436 -6.47 -0.84 -13.03
CA TYR A 436 -6.58 -0.01 -11.85
C TYR A 436 -6.01 -0.74 -10.63
N GLY A 437 -5.28 -0.02 -9.79
CA GLY A 437 -4.86 -0.48 -8.47
C GLY A 437 -3.39 -0.21 -8.19
N ARG A 438 -2.88 -0.86 -7.16
CA ARG A 438 -1.49 -0.72 -6.72
C ARG A 438 -0.62 -1.76 -7.41
N THR A 439 0.51 -1.35 -7.95
CA THR A 439 1.55 -2.25 -8.47
C THR A 439 2.39 -2.80 -7.31
N GLY A 440 2.72 -4.09 -7.35
CA GLY A 440 3.56 -4.78 -6.37
C GLY A 440 4.05 -6.11 -6.93
N ARG A 441 4.01 -7.18 -6.12
CA ARG A 441 4.28 -8.56 -6.58
C ARG A 441 3.32 -8.99 -7.69
N LEU A 442 2.06 -8.61 -7.58
CA LEU A 442 1.04 -8.88 -8.58
C LEU A 442 0.91 -7.68 -9.54
N PRO A 443 0.44 -7.93 -10.77
CA PRO A 443 -0.06 -6.87 -11.64
C PRO A 443 -1.08 -5.99 -10.92
N ALA A 444 -1.19 -4.72 -11.32
CA ALA A 444 -1.97 -3.70 -10.62
C ALA A 444 -3.36 -4.22 -10.19
N CYS A 445 -3.61 -4.21 -8.88
CA CYS A 445 -4.83 -4.74 -8.29
C CYS A 445 -5.17 -4.05 -6.95
N VAL A 446 -6.36 -4.35 -6.45
CA VAL A 446 -6.81 -4.01 -5.10
C VAL A 446 -6.72 -5.29 -4.25
N PRO A 447 -5.74 -5.40 -3.34
CA PRO A 447 -5.62 -6.58 -2.50
C PRO A 447 -6.72 -6.61 -1.42
N LEU A 448 -7.33 -7.78 -1.24
CA LEU A 448 -8.35 -8.07 -0.25
C LEU A 448 -7.83 -9.11 0.74
N GLY A 449 -7.57 -8.66 1.97
CA GLY A 449 -7.11 -9.52 3.06
C GLY A 449 -8.14 -9.71 4.16
N GLU A 450 -7.66 -10.20 5.30
CA GLU A 450 -8.36 -10.28 6.58
C GLU A 450 -9.03 -8.95 6.97
N LEU A 451 -10.05 -9.01 7.84
CA LEU A 451 -10.65 -7.79 8.39
C LEU A 451 -9.64 -7.06 9.29
N THR A 452 -9.75 -5.73 9.36
CA THR A 452 -9.07 -4.95 10.40
C THR A 452 -9.61 -5.31 11.78
N GLY A 453 -8.88 -4.97 12.85
CA GLY A 453 -9.31 -5.25 14.23
C GLY A 453 -10.71 -4.68 14.55
N ASP A 454 -10.98 -3.46 14.09
CA ASP A 454 -12.28 -2.80 14.27
C ASP A 454 -13.39 -3.44 13.43
N GLN A 455 -13.13 -3.73 12.15
CA GLN A 455 -14.09 -4.43 11.29
C GLN A 455 -14.43 -5.83 11.85
N ALA A 456 -13.44 -6.58 12.34
CA ALA A 456 -13.65 -7.88 12.97
C ALA A 456 -14.44 -7.77 14.28
N ARG A 457 -14.23 -6.72 15.08
CA ARG A 457 -15.04 -6.43 16.28
C ARG A 457 -16.50 -6.19 15.90
N VAL A 458 -16.77 -5.32 14.93
CA VAL A 458 -18.14 -5.04 14.44
C VAL A 458 -18.78 -6.30 13.86
N ALA A 459 -18.02 -7.13 13.13
CA ALA A 459 -18.53 -8.38 12.58
C ALA A 459 -18.97 -9.33 13.69
N ARG A 460 -18.15 -9.49 14.73
CA ARG A 460 -18.48 -10.32 15.89
C ARG A 460 -19.70 -9.81 16.63
N GLU A 461 -19.83 -8.50 16.84
CA GLU A 461 -21.01 -7.89 17.45
C GLU A 461 -22.28 -8.19 16.65
N ARG A 462 -22.25 -8.04 15.32
CA ARG A 462 -23.38 -8.37 14.44
C ARG A 462 -23.72 -9.86 14.43
N TYR A 463 -22.71 -10.72 14.47
CA TYR A 463 -22.88 -12.17 14.50
C TYR A 463 -23.16 -12.74 15.90
N GLY A 464 -23.18 -11.92 16.95
CA GLY A 464 -23.38 -12.39 18.34
C GLY A 464 -22.23 -13.27 18.86
N LEU A 465 -21.01 -13.05 18.40
CA LEU A 465 -19.82 -13.82 18.77
C LEU A 465 -19.02 -13.14 19.90
N PRO A 466 -18.58 -13.87 20.95
CA PRO A 466 -17.70 -13.34 21.98
C PRO A 466 -16.28 -13.08 21.44
N GLY A 467 -15.52 -12.23 22.14
CA GLY A 467 -14.18 -11.79 21.72
C GLY A 467 -13.13 -12.89 21.59
N ASP A 468 -13.31 -14.00 22.29
CA ASP A 468 -12.45 -15.18 22.34
C ASP A 468 -13.02 -16.38 21.56
N ALA A 469 -14.07 -16.18 20.75
CA ALA A 469 -14.74 -17.25 20.02
C ALA A 469 -13.82 -18.01 19.04
N LEU A 470 -12.83 -17.31 18.49
CA LEU A 470 -11.85 -17.83 17.53
C LEU A 470 -10.43 -17.60 18.03
N ALA A 471 -9.53 -18.50 17.68
CA ALA A 471 -8.09 -18.32 17.88
C ALA A 471 -7.62 -17.00 17.25
N GLY A 472 -6.63 -16.33 17.87
CA GLY A 472 -6.24 -14.95 17.52
C GLY A 472 -5.91 -14.72 16.05
N ARG A 473 -5.34 -15.73 15.36
CA ARG A 473 -5.04 -15.70 13.92
C ARG A 473 -6.29 -15.73 13.02
N ASP A 474 -7.34 -16.40 13.47
CA ASP A 474 -8.58 -16.64 12.72
C ASP A 474 -9.69 -15.66 13.13
N ALA A 475 -9.51 -14.91 14.22
CA ALA A 475 -10.48 -13.96 14.77
C ALA A 475 -10.87 -12.81 13.83
N ARG A 476 -10.12 -12.60 12.74
CA ARG A 476 -10.37 -11.56 11.73
C ARG A 476 -10.85 -12.14 10.38
N HIS A 477 -10.99 -13.46 10.30
CA HIS A 477 -11.26 -14.15 9.05
C HIS A 477 -12.76 -14.11 8.70
N PRO A 478 -13.16 -13.43 7.60
CA PRO A 478 -14.57 -13.19 7.30
C PRO A 478 -15.41 -14.47 7.21
N LEU A 479 -14.92 -15.48 6.49
CA LEU A 479 -15.66 -16.73 6.33
C LEU A 479 -15.78 -17.50 7.65
N ALA A 480 -14.71 -17.61 8.43
CA ALA A 480 -14.73 -18.34 9.71
C ALA A 480 -15.67 -17.68 10.71
N LEU A 481 -15.70 -16.35 10.79
CA LEU A 481 -16.66 -15.61 11.61
C LEU A 481 -18.10 -15.94 11.21
N ARG A 482 -18.41 -15.90 9.91
CA ARG A 482 -19.75 -16.21 9.40
C ARG A 482 -20.15 -17.67 9.68
N LEU A 483 -19.29 -18.63 9.35
CA LEU A 483 -19.60 -20.05 9.52
C LEU A 483 -19.73 -20.41 11.01
N LEU A 484 -18.90 -19.84 11.89
CA LEU A 484 -19.03 -20.02 13.33
C LEU A 484 -20.34 -19.45 13.87
N ALA A 485 -20.79 -18.30 13.37
CA ALA A 485 -22.08 -17.72 13.74
C ALA A 485 -23.24 -18.67 13.38
N GLU A 486 -23.20 -19.25 12.18
CA GLU A 486 -24.20 -20.21 11.73
C GLU A 486 -24.20 -21.51 12.55
N VAL A 487 -23.01 -22.02 12.88
CA VAL A 487 -22.85 -23.18 13.76
C VAL A 487 -23.44 -22.89 15.14
N ARG A 488 -23.10 -21.74 15.74
CA ARG A 488 -23.60 -21.35 17.08
C ARG A 488 -25.10 -21.12 17.11
N ALA A 489 -25.68 -20.53 16.06
CA ALA A 489 -27.12 -20.35 15.93
C ALA A 489 -27.88 -21.69 15.91
N ALA A 490 -27.24 -22.78 15.46
CA ALA A 490 -27.82 -24.11 15.44
C ALA A 490 -27.60 -24.93 16.73
N LEU A 491 -26.74 -24.47 17.65
CA LEU A 491 -26.43 -25.19 18.89
C LEU A 491 -27.41 -24.81 20.03
N PRO A 492 -27.85 -25.77 20.85
CA PRO A 492 -28.82 -25.52 21.92
C PRO A 492 -28.21 -24.87 23.19
N GLY A 493 -26.93 -24.49 23.20
CA GLY A 493 -26.25 -23.92 24.36
C GLY A 493 -24.88 -23.31 24.02
N PRO A 494 -24.21 -22.68 25.00
CA PRO A 494 -22.91 -22.04 24.78
C PRO A 494 -21.84 -23.08 24.41
N ALA A 495 -21.12 -22.81 23.31
CA ALA A 495 -19.99 -23.63 22.89
C ALA A 495 -18.74 -23.29 23.74
N PRO A 496 -18.03 -24.28 24.30
CA PRO A 496 -16.83 -24.04 25.09
C PRO A 496 -15.61 -23.72 24.22
N GLY A 497 -14.81 -22.73 24.64
CA GLY A 497 -13.46 -22.46 24.14
C GLY A 497 -13.37 -21.66 22.83
N SER A 498 -12.13 -21.33 22.46
CA SER A 498 -11.76 -20.71 21.19
C SER A 498 -11.60 -21.77 20.10
N ALA A 499 -12.31 -21.65 18.99
CA ALA A 499 -12.15 -22.55 17.84
C ALA A 499 -11.09 -22.02 16.86
N ASP A 500 -10.33 -22.91 16.23
CA ASP A 500 -9.54 -22.56 15.05
C ASP A 500 -10.33 -22.80 13.76
N ARG A 501 -9.74 -22.44 12.62
CA ARG A 501 -10.39 -22.58 11.32
C ARG A 501 -10.81 -24.00 10.96
N ASP A 502 -9.98 -25.00 11.31
CA ASP A 502 -10.26 -26.41 11.05
C ASP A 502 -11.48 -26.90 11.85
N ALA A 503 -11.55 -26.55 13.14
CA ALA A 503 -12.69 -26.87 13.98
C ALA A 503 -13.99 -26.20 13.50
N VAL A 504 -13.92 -24.95 13.00
CA VAL A 504 -15.08 -24.26 12.40
C VAL A 504 -15.56 -24.98 11.16
N PHE A 505 -14.67 -25.38 10.25
CA PHE A 505 -15.03 -26.08 9.01
C PHE A 505 -15.61 -27.46 9.28
N ALA A 506 -15.04 -28.22 10.21
CA ALA A 506 -15.58 -29.50 10.64
C ALA A 506 -17.00 -29.36 11.23
N ALA A 507 -17.18 -28.42 12.17
CA ALA A 507 -18.49 -28.19 12.79
C ALA A 507 -19.54 -27.68 11.79
N TYR A 508 -19.14 -26.84 10.84
CA TYR A 508 -20.02 -26.38 9.76
C TYR A 508 -20.42 -27.53 8.83
N LEU A 509 -19.47 -28.38 8.42
CA LEU A 509 -19.75 -29.54 7.59
C LEU A 509 -20.73 -30.51 8.28
N ASP A 510 -20.53 -30.77 9.58
CA ASP A 510 -21.43 -31.61 10.37
C ASP A 510 -22.85 -31.00 10.46
N LEU A 511 -22.94 -29.69 10.66
CA LEU A 511 -24.22 -28.98 10.66
C LEU A 511 -24.92 -29.12 9.31
N MET A 512 -24.22 -28.90 8.20
CA MET A 512 -24.80 -29.03 6.86
C MET A 512 -25.26 -30.46 6.58
N CYS A 513 -24.45 -31.46 6.94
CA CYS A 513 -24.81 -32.87 6.80
C CYS A 513 -26.07 -33.21 7.63
N LEU A 514 -26.19 -32.63 8.83
CA LEU A 514 -27.37 -32.78 9.68
C LEU A 514 -28.60 -32.10 9.04
N ARG A 515 -28.48 -30.88 8.50
CA ARG A 515 -29.61 -30.18 7.85
C ARG A 515 -30.12 -30.93 6.63
N VAL A 516 -29.21 -31.40 5.77
CA VAL A 516 -29.56 -32.26 4.61
C VAL A 516 -30.26 -33.53 5.10
N ALA A 517 -29.74 -34.18 6.14
CA ALA A 517 -30.37 -35.37 6.71
C ALA A 517 -31.77 -35.08 7.30
N VAL A 518 -31.98 -33.94 7.95
CA VAL A 518 -33.30 -33.52 8.46
C VAL A 518 -34.29 -33.31 7.30
N ARG A 519 -33.86 -32.66 6.21
CA ARG A 519 -34.70 -32.45 5.02
C ARG A 519 -35.06 -33.77 4.35
N LEU A 520 -34.08 -34.65 4.16
CA LEU A 520 -34.31 -36.00 3.64
C LEU A 520 -35.24 -36.80 4.56
N ALA A 521 -35.05 -36.73 5.87
CA ALA A 521 -35.89 -37.42 6.84
C ALA A 521 -37.35 -36.92 6.81
N ALA A 522 -37.57 -35.61 6.62
CA ALA A 522 -38.90 -35.02 6.52
C ALA A 522 -39.68 -35.56 5.30
N VAL A 523 -39.02 -35.65 4.13
CA VAL A 523 -39.63 -36.20 2.90
C VAL A 523 -39.90 -37.70 3.02
N ASN A 524 -39.03 -38.43 3.72
CA ASN A 524 -39.06 -39.90 3.79
C ASN A 524 -39.66 -40.45 5.12
N GLY A 525 -40.25 -39.60 5.97
CA GLY A 525 -40.94 -40.01 7.20
C GLY A 525 -40.04 -40.58 8.31
N LEU A 526 -38.75 -40.27 8.33
CA LEU A 526 -37.76 -40.82 9.28
C LEU A 526 -37.66 -39.95 10.54
N ARG A 527 -37.44 -40.55 11.72
CA ARG A 527 -37.33 -39.83 13.01
C ARG A 527 -36.24 -40.42 13.92
N GLY A 528 -35.80 -39.62 14.90
CA GLY A 528 -34.90 -40.07 15.96
C GLY A 528 -33.54 -40.53 15.46
N THR A 529 -33.09 -41.72 15.90
CA THR A 529 -31.76 -42.27 15.57
C THR A 529 -31.55 -42.52 14.07
N ALA A 530 -32.62 -42.66 13.28
CA ALA A 530 -32.55 -42.77 11.83
C ALA A 530 -31.98 -41.49 11.18
N VAL A 531 -32.29 -40.31 11.73
CA VAL A 531 -31.76 -39.02 11.23
C VAL A 531 -30.25 -38.93 11.46
N ARG A 532 -29.76 -39.40 12.62
CA ARG A 532 -28.32 -39.44 12.93
C ARG A 532 -27.55 -40.37 11.98
N ARG A 533 -28.09 -41.56 11.71
CA ARG A 533 -27.50 -42.50 10.73
C ARG A 533 -27.50 -41.89 9.32
N LEU A 534 -28.56 -41.16 8.98
CA LEU A 534 -28.65 -40.47 7.69
C LEU A 534 -27.63 -39.33 7.58
N ALA A 535 -27.41 -38.55 8.64
CA ALA A 535 -26.37 -37.52 8.68
C ALA A 535 -24.97 -38.10 8.44
N ALA A 536 -24.63 -39.23 9.09
CA ALA A 536 -23.37 -39.93 8.84
C ALA A 536 -23.25 -40.42 7.38
N ARG A 537 -24.35 -40.88 6.77
CA ARG A 537 -24.37 -41.26 5.35
C ARG A 537 -24.21 -40.07 4.41
N VAL A 538 -24.87 -38.94 4.71
CA VAL A 538 -24.71 -37.69 3.98
C VAL A 538 -23.26 -37.23 4.04
N SER A 539 -22.65 -37.23 5.23
CA SER A 539 -21.22 -36.93 5.39
C SER A 539 -20.37 -37.84 4.49
N GLY A 540 -20.57 -39.15 4.50
CA GLY A 540 -19.87 -40.09 3.61
C GLY A 540 -19.99 -39.73 2.12
N GLN A 541 -21.17 -39.32 1.65
CA GLN A 541 -21.38 -38.88 0.26
C GLN A 541 -20.74 -37.52 -0.03
N VAL A 542 -20.73 -36.59 0.92
CA VAL A 542 -20.04 -35.30 0.77
C VAL A 542 -18.51 -35.48 0.71
N HIS A 543 -17.95 -36.41 1.48
CA HIS A 543 -16.54 -36.78 1.35
C HIS A 543 -16.24 -37.48 0.01
N GLU A 544 -17.17 -38.27 -0.54
CA GLU A 544 -17.03 -38.84 -1.88
C GLU A 544 -17.10 -37.77 -2.98
N ALA A 545 -18.00 -36.80 -2.85
CA ALA A 545 -18.05 -35.62 -3.71
C ALA A 545 -16.71 -34.87 -3.70
N ALA A 546 -16.13 -34.63 -2.50
CA ALA A 546 -14.82 -33.99 -2.37
C ALA A 546 -13.70 -34.77 -3.07
N ARG A 547 -13.69 -36.11 -2.97
CA ARG A 547 -12.73 -36.97 -3.71
C ARG A 547 -12.86 -36.81 -5.21
N ARG A 548 -14.08 -36.84 -5.73
CA ARG A 548 -14.32 -36.73 -7.19
C ARG A 548 -13.98 -35.35 -7.73
N CYS A 549 -14.10 -34.29 -6.93
CA CYS A 549 -13.62 -32.94 -7.28
C CYS A 549 -12.10 -32.85 -7.50
N LEU A 550 -11.30 -33.80 -7.01
CA LEU A 550 -9.85 -33.86 -7.28
C LEU A 550 -9.51 -34.47 -8.65
N GLY A 551 -10.50 -35.05 -9.34
CA GLY A 551 -10.35 -35.63 -10.67
C GLY A 551 -10.08 -34.59 -11.76
N PRO A 552 -10.06 -35.01 -13.04
CA PRO A 552 -9.79 -34.12 -14.16
C PRO A 552 -10.88 -33.04 -14.29
N GLY A 553 -10.59 -31.81 -13.86
CA GLY A 553 -11.51 -30.67 -13.86
C GLY A 553 -10.97 -29.47 -13.08
N GLN A 554 -11.75 -28.39 -12.98
CA GLN A 554 -11.40 -27.17 -12.22
C GLN A 554 -11.88 -27.21 -10.76
N GLY A 555 -11.97 -28.40 -10.16
CA GLY A 555 -12.50 -28.57 -8.79
C GLY A 555 -14.02 -28.68 -8.68
N GLU A 556 -14.72 -28.78 -9.81
CA GLU A 556 -16.16 -29.05 -9.89
C GLU A 556 -16.44 -30.55 -10.08
N LEU A 557 -17.66 -30.95 -9.73
CA LEU A 557 -18.27 -32.21 -10.16
C LEU A 557 -19.02 -31.96 -11.44
N ASP A 558 -18.74 -32.74 -12.48
CA ASP A 558 -19.64 -32.76 -13.62
C ASP A 558 -21.03 -33.29 -13.22
N ARG A 559 -22.00 -33.09 -14.10
CA ARG A 559 -23.39 -33.46 -13.83
C ARG A 559 -23.57 -34.96 -13.57
N GLU A 560 -22.83 -35.80 -14.28
CA GLU A 560 -22.93 -37.26 -14.18
C GLU A 560 -22.41 -37.73 -12.82
N ALA A 561 -21.20 -37.29 -12.44
CA ALA A 561 -20.60 -37.56 -11.15
C ALA A 561 -21.45 -37.03 -9.99
N PHE A 562 -22.07 -35.86 -10.14
CA PHE A 562 -23.02 -35.34 -9.14
C PHE A 562 -24.24 -36.24 -8.99
N GLU A 563 -24.88 -36.64 -10.10
CA GLU A 563 -26.09 -37.48 -10.06
C GLU A 563 -25.81 -38.89 -9.52
N GLU A 564 -24.59 -39.41 -9.70
CA GLU A 564 -24.15 -40.67 -9.10
C GLU A 564 -24.03 -40.60 -7.56
N VAL A 565 -23.47 -39.51 -7.04
CA VAL A 565 -23.29 -39.29 -5.59
C VAL A 565 -24.60 -38.84 -4.93
N PHE A 566 -25.34 -37.98 -5.61
CA PHE A 566 -26.59 -37.35 -5.15
C PHE A 566 -27.69 -37.50 -6.22
N PRO A 567 -28.43 -38.61 -6.24
CA PRO A 567 -29.44 -38.86 -7.25
C PRO A 567 -30.67 -37.96 -7.08
N TRP A 568 -31.28 -37.59 -8.22
CA TRP A 568 -32.60 -36.96 -8.25
C TRP A 568 -33.71 -37.93 -7.79
N GLY A 569 -33.53 -39.22 -8.06
CA GLY A 569 -34.42 -40.31 -7.64
C GLY A 569 -34.02 -40.98 -6.32
N ALA A 570 -34.33 -42.28 -6.18
CA ALA A 570 -33.87 -43.09 -5.05
C ALA A 570 -32.39 -43.48 -5.22
N LEU A 571 -31.65 -43.54 -4.12
CA LEU A 571 -30.24 -43.95 -4.16
C LEU A 571 -30.09 -45.43 -4.59
N PRO A 572 -29.36 -45.74 -5.68
CA PRO A 572 -29.21 -47.13 -6.15
C PRO A 572 -28.46 -48.02 -5.14
N GLY A 573 -28.90 -49.28 -5.01
CA GLY A 573 -28.20 -50.33 -4.24
C GLY A 573 -28.72 -50.60 -2.82
N ARG A 574 -28.29 -51.73 -2.22
CA ARG A 574 -28.72 -52.23 -0.88
C ARG A 574 -28.46 -51.24 0.27
N HIS A 575 -27.59 -50.25 0.08
CA HIS A 575 -27.21 -49.26 1.08
C HIS A 575 -28.10 -47.99 1.07
N GLY A 576 -28.93 -47.77 0.04
CA GLY A 576 -29.75 -46.56 -0.14
C GLY A 576 -31.02 -46.48 0.73
N GLY A 577 -31.47 -47.61 1.28
CA GLY A 577 -32.67 -47.66 2.14
C GLY A 577 -33.97 -47.10 1.51
N GLY A 578 -34.02 -46.91 0.18
CA GLY A 578 -35.16 -46.30 -0.51
C GLY A 578 -35.30 -44.79 -0.33
N VAL A 579 -34.32 -44.09 0.25
CA VAL A 579 -34.38 -42.64 0.49
C VAL A 579 -34.24 -41.87 -0.81
N THR A 580 -35.19 -40.97 -1.08
CA THR A 580 -35.26 -40.12 -2.29
C THR A 580 -34.95 -38.65 -1.98
N ALA A 581 -34.77 -37.84 -3.03
CA ALA A 581 -34.58 -36.38 -2.98
C ALA A 581 -33.20 -35.89 -2.49
N TRP A 582 -32.12 -36.65 -2.77
CA TRP A 582 -30.75 -36.27 -2.42
C TRP A 582 -30.29 -34.99 -3.10
N ALA A 583 -30.35 -34.92 -4.44
CA ALA A 583 -29.94 -33.73 -5.19
C ALA A 583 -30.68 -32.45 -4.72
N PRO A 584 -32.03 -32.41 -4.67
CA PRO A 584 -32.74 -31.23 -4.16
C PRO A 584 -32.35 -30.85 -2.73
N ALA A 585 -32.11 -31.83 -1.85
CA ALA A 585 -31.76 -31.54 -0.46
C ALA A 585 -30.37 -30.90 -0.33
N VAL A 586 -29.37 -31.43 -1.02
CA VAL A 586 -27.98 -30.91 -1.02
C VAL A 586 -27.91 -29.51 -1.64
N LEU A 587 -28.64 -29.27 -2.73
CA LEU A 587 -28.70 -27.97 -3.39
C LEU A 587 -29.47 -26.93 -2.57
N THR A 588 -30.56 -27.33 -1.90
CA THR A 588 -31.35 -26.40 -1.06
C THR A 588 -30.60 -25.98 0.19
N GLU A 589 -29.88 -26.91 0.83
CA GLU A 589 -29.06 -26.59 2.01
C GLU A 589 -27.72 -25.93 1.64
N GLY A 590 -27.41 -25.78 0.34
CA GLY A 590 -26.24 -25.03 -0.11
C GLY A 590 -24.90 -25.71 0.16
N VAL A 591 -24.85 -27.04 0.28
CA VAL A 591 -23.57 -27.77 0.38
C VAL A 591 -22.82 -27.71 -0.94
N LEU A 592 -23.54 -27.99 -2.04
CA LEU A 592 -23.09 -27.81 -3.40
C LEU A 592 -24.00 -26.79 -4.10
N VAL A 593 -23.43 -26.01 -4.99
CA VAL A 593 -24.11 -25.01 -5.81
C VAL A 593 -23.83 -25.27 -7.29
N PRO A 594 -24.75 -24.92 -8.21
CA PRO A 594 -24.46 -24.98 -9.64
C PRO A 594 -23.26 -24.12 -10.01
N ALA A 595 -22.36 -24.67 -10.83
CA ALA A 595 -21.23 -23.97 -11.43
C ALA A 595 -21.12 -24.42 -12.89
N GLY A 596 -21.42 -23.52 -13.83
CA GLY A 596 -21.40 -23.84 -15.25
C GLY A 596 -22.31 -25.02 -15.61
N ARG A 597 -21.70 -26.12 -16.05
CA ARG A 597 -22.41 -27.37 -16.42
C ARG A 597 -22.46 -28.40 -15.29
N GLY A 598 -21.76 -28.14 -14.19
CA GLY A 598 -21.60 -29.02 -13.06
C GLY A 598 -21.99 -28.36 -11.73
N TYR A 599 -21.35 -28.83 -10.66
CA TYR A 599 -21.61 -28.42 -9.29
C TYR A 599 -20.30 -28.30 -8.52
N ARG A 600 -20.23 -27.32 -7.61
CA ARG A 600 -19.08 -27.14 -6.71
C ARG A 600 -19.52 -26.89 -5.29
N PHE A 601 -18.61 -27.01 -4.34
CA PHE A 601 -18.85 -26.57 -2.97
C PHE A 601 -19.14 -25.08 -2.92
N ALA A 602 -20.10 -24.68 -2.08
CA ALA A 602 -20.55 -23.28 -1.99
C ALA A 602 -19.43 -22.32 -1.55
N HIS A 603 -18.53 -22.81 -0.70
CA HIS A 603 -17.39 -22.05 -0.20
C HIS A 603 -16.08 -22.66 -0.67
N GLU A 604 -15.31 -21.87 -1.43
CA GLU A 604 -14.01 -22.26 -1.98
C GLU A 604 -13.02 -22.77 -0.92
N GLU A 605 -12.90 -22.10 0.23
CA GLU A 605 -11.93 -22.50 1.26
C GLU A 605 -12.34 -23.80 1.96
N VAL A 606 -13.64 -24.01 2.17
CA VAL A 606 -14.17 -25.28 2.70
C VAL A 606 -13.95 -26.40 1.68
N ALA A 607 -14.09 -26.10 0.38
CA ALA A 607 -13.78 -27.02 -0.70
C ALA A 607 -12.31 -27.43 -0.66
N ASP A 608 -11.40 -26.46 -0.60
CA ASP A 608 -9.95 -26.71 -0.54
C ASP A 608 -9.59 -27.56 0.69
N TRP A 609 -10.20 -27.26 1.84
CA TRP A 609 -10.02 -28.00 3.08
C TRP A 609 -10.46 -29.47 2.98
N ILE A 610 -11.71 -29.74 2.57
CA ILE A 610 -12.22 -31.11 2.50
C ILE A 610 -11.57 -31.91 1.36
N GLN A 611 -11.21 -31.26 0.25
CA GLN A 611 -10.48 -31.88 -0.85
C GLN A 611 -9.06 -32.26 -0.43
N GLY A 612 -8.36 -31.36 0.29
CA GLY A 612 -7.03 -31.64 0.83
C GLY A 612 -7.00 -32.85 1.77
N MET A 613 -8.10 -33.16 2.47
CA MET A 613 -8.20 -34.37 3.30
C MET A 613 -8.14 -35.68 2.52
N HIS A 614 -8.47 -35.68 1.23
CA HIS A 614 -8.45 -36.89 0.39
C HIS A 614 -7.38 -36.86 -0.69
N LEU A 615 -6.56 -35.80 -0.74
CA LEU A 615 -5.49 -35.69 -1.73
C LEU A 615 -4.32 -36.62 -1.34
N ASP A 616 -3.87 -37.43 -2.29
CA ASP A 616 -2.58 -38.11 -2.17
C ASP A 616 -1.46 -37.07 -2.35
N LEU A 617 -0.92 -36.60 -1.23
CA LEU A 617 0.06 -35.51 -1.22
C LEU A 617 1.35 -35.91 -1.95
N ASP A 618 1.83 -37.14 -1.78
CA ASP A 618 3.09 -37.57 -2.39
C ASP A 618 2.97 -37.66 -3.91
N GLU A 619 1.84 -38.19 -4.42
CA GLU A 619 1.55 -38.19 -5.86
C GLU A 619 1.40 -36.76 -6.39
N ALA A 620 0.69 -35.90 -5.66
CA ALA A 620 0.51 -34.50 -6.04
C ALA A 620 1.85 -33.75 -6.11
N LEU A 621 2.71 -33.86 -5.09
CA LEU A 621 4.03 -33.22 -5.10
C LEU A 621 4.92 -33.79 -6.20
N ARG A 622 4.87 -35.10 -6.47
CA ARG A 622 5.60 -35.70 -7.59
C ARG A 622 5.15 -35.13 -8.94
N ALA A 623 3.84 -34.96 -9.11
CA ALA A 623 3.26 -34.38 -10.32
C ALA A 623 3.44 -32.86 -10.43
N LEU A 624 3.53 -32.10 -9.36
CA LEU A 624 3.59 -30.63 -9.44
C LEU A 624 5.02 -30.09 -9.33
N VAL A 625 5.86 -30.75 -8.54
CA VAL A 625 7.15 -30.22 -8.08
C VAL A 625 8.33 -31.07 -8.56
N HIS A 626 8.17 -32.40 -8.53
CA HIS A 626 9.26 -33.35 -8.84
C HIS A 626 9.14 -34.02 -10.21
N ARG A 627 8.40 -33.42 -11.17
CA ARG A 627 8.33 -33.95 -12.54
C ARG A 627 9.73 -34.00 -13.18
N ASP A 628 10.17 -35.20 -13.54
CA ASP A 628 11.40 -35.42 -14.29
C ASP A 628 11.15 -35.21 -15.79
N ARG A 629 11.94 -34.35 -16.45
CA ARG A 629 11.79 -34.05 -17.88
C ARG A 629 12.15 -35.22 -18.81
N ASP A 630 12.73 -36.30 -18.29
CA ASP A 630 13.19 -37.45 -19.10
C ASP A 630 12.11 -38.53 -19.38
N ALA A 631 10.90 -38.41 -18.84
CA ALA A 631 9.78 -39.32 -19.15
C ALA A 631 9.05 -38.93 -20.44
N GLY A 632 9.76 -38.89 -21.57
CA GLY A 632 9.25 -38.52 -22.90
C GLY A 632 8.23 -39.47 -23.56
N ARG A 633 7.36 -40.16 -22.81
CA ARG A 633 6.36 -41.11 -23.36
C ARG A 633 4.98 -41.15 -22.70
N ALA A 634 4.69 -40.31 -21.69
CA ALA A 634 3.32 -40.18 -21.18
C ALA A 634 2.58 -39.09 -21.97
N ALA A 635 1.33 -39.36 -22.36
CA ALA A 635 0.48 -38.41 -23.09
C ALA A 635 0.42 -37.05 -22.37
N PRO A 636 0.31 -35.92 -23.11
CA PRO A 636 0.25 -34.59 -22.50
C PRO A 636 -0.98 -34.50 -21.59
N SER A 637 -0.78 -34.64 -20.28
CA SER A 637 -1.78 -34.26 -19.28
C SER A 637 -1.82 -32.74 -19.23
N VAL A 638 -3.03 -32.17 -19.25
CA VAL A 638 -3.22 -30.72 -19.08
C VAL A 638 -2.60 -30.31 -17.74
N PRO A 639 -1.72 -29.30 -17.69
CA PRO A 639 -1.07 -28.88 -16.46
C PRO A 639 -2.12 -28.45 -15.43
N VAL A 640 -1.90 -28.82 -14.17
CA VAL A 640 -2.79 -28.46 -13.06
C VAL A 640 -2.71 -26.94 -12.87
N PRO A 641 -3.84 -26.22 -12.92
CA PRO A 641 -3.83 -24.77 -12.76
C PRO A 641 -3.39 -24.33 -11.37
N ARG A 642 -2.58 -23.26 -11.30
CA ARG A 642 -1.99 -22.71 -10.08
C ARG A 642 -3.00 -22.33 -8.99
N HIS A 643 -4.20 -21.90 -9.38
CA HIS A 643 -5.27 -21.57 -8.43
C HIS A 643 -5.78 -22.80 -7.63
N ARG A 644 -5.45 -24.02 -8.06
CA ARG A 644 -5.71 -25.28 -7.34
C ARG A 644 -4.64 -25.62 -6.29
N ALA A 645 -3.84 -24.65 -5.86
CA ALA A 645 -2.89 -24.87 -4.78
C ALA A 645 -3.53 -25.10 -3.40
N GLY A 646 -4.75 -24.58 -3.19
CA GLY A 646 -5.48 -24.70 -1.92
C GLY A 646 -5.56 -26.12 -1.35
N PRO A 647 -6.06 -27.13 -2.08
CA PRO A 647 -6.11 -28.51 -1.61
C PRO A 647 -4.74 -29.09 -1.24
N VAL A 648 -3.68 -28.72 -1.97
CA VAL A 648 -2.31 -29.19 -1.69
C VAL A 648 -1.78 -28.57 -0.39
N VAL A 649 -2.02 -27.27 -0.18
CA VAL A 649 -1.70 -26.59 1.08
C VAL A 649 -2.46 -27.22 2.25
N GLN A 650 -3.74 -27.54 2.06
CA GLN A 650 -4.57 -28.17 3.10
C GLN A 650 -4.10 -29.59 3.43
N ALA A 651 -3.66 -30.36 2.43
CA ALA A 651 -3.04 -31.67 2.63
C ALA A 651 -1.72 -31.56 3.42
N LEU A 652 -0.87 -30.58 3.09
CA LEU A 652 0.36 -30.28 3.84
C LEU A 652 0.05 -29.93 5.32
N LEU A 653 -0.92 -29.05 5.56
CA LEU A 653 -1.35 -28.70 6.92
C LEU A 653 -1.96 -29.90 7.66
N LEU A 654 -2.61 -30.82 6.95
CA LEU A 654 -3.13 -32.05 7.56
C LEU A 654 -2.01 -32.98 8.03
N VAL A 655 -0.89 -33.06 7.30
CA VAL A 655 0.32 -33.78 7.75
C VAL A 655 0.85 -33.19 9.04
N GLU A 656 0.92 -31.87 9.17
CA GLU A 656 1.33 -31.21 10.42
C GLU A 656 0.43 -31.63 11.59
N ARG A 657 -0.90 -31.60 11.40
CA ARG A 657 -1.86 -31.96 12.45
C ARG A 657 -1.86 -33.44 12.82
N GLN A 658 -1.71 -34.35 11.86
CA GLN A 658 -1.84 -35.79 12.09
C GLN A 658 -0.51 -36.52 12.34
N GLN A 659 0.58 -36.07 11.69
CA GLN A 659 1.89 -36.72 11.71
C GLN A 659 2.96 -35.88 12.43
N GLY A 660 2.65 -34.62 12.76
CA GLY A 660 3.48 -33.75 13.58
C GLY A 660 4.56 -32.96 12.79
N PRO A 661 5.34 -32.12 13.50
CA PRO A 661 6.24 -31.16 12.89
C PRO A 661 7.42 -31.79 12.13
N VAL A 662 7.85 -33.00 12.51
CA VAL A 662 8.99 -33.66 11.85
C VAL A 662 8.66 -34.02 10.41
N GLN A 663 7.53 -34.70 10.18
CA GLN A 663 7.15 -35.13 8.83
C GLN A 663 6.80 -33.93 7.94
N PHE A 664 6.06 -32.96 8.48
CA PHE A 664 5.76 -31.72 7.75
C PHE A 664 7.03 -30.93 7.41
N GLY A 665 7.98 -30.84 8.34
CA GLY A 665 9.29 -30.22 8.12
C GLY A 665 10.10 -30.89 7.01
N ALA A 666 10.01 -32.22 6.86
CA ALA A 666 10.67 -32.95 5.78
C ALA A 666 10.11 -32.56 4.41
N HIS A 667 8.79 -32.54 4.25
CA HIS A 667 8.15 -32.07 3.00
C HIS A 667 8.51 -30.61 2.70
N LEU A 668 8.47 -29.73 3.71
CA LEU A 668 8.86 -28.33 3.53
C LEU A 668 10.33 -28.15 3.12
N ALA A 669 11.25 -28.96 3.67
CA ALA A 669 12.65 -28.91 3.31
C ALA A 669 12.89 -29.32 1.84
N GLU A 670 12.19 -30.35 1.36
CA GLU A 670 12.23 -30.78 -0.05
C GLU A 670 11.68 -29.70 -0.99
N LEU A 671 10.54 -29.10 -0.64
CA LEU A 671 9.94 -28.00 -1.40
C LEU A 671 10.86 -26.76 -1.41
N ALA A 672 11.41 -26.37 -0.25
CA ALA A 672 12.32 -25.24 -0.16
C ALA A 672 13.58 -25.47 -0.99
N LEU A 673 14.17 -26.67 -0.93
CA LEU A 673 15.30 -27.06 -1.77
C LEU A 673 14.94 -26.95 -3.27
N ARG A 674 13.74 -27.40 -3.65
CA ARG A 674 13.27 -27.28 -5.03
C ARG A 674 13.08 -25.83 -5.47
N SER A 675 12.54 -24.96 -4.62
CA SER A 675 12.39 -23.53 -4.92
C SER A 675 13.74 -22.80 -5.07
N LEU A 676 14.77 -23.32 -4.41
CA LEU A 676 16.12 -22.76 -4.40
C LEU A 676 17.00 -23.25 -5.56
N THR A 677 16.63 -24.36 -6.21
CA THR A 677 17.41 -24.96 -7.30
C THR A 677 16.91 -24.45 -8.66
N PRO A 678 17.82 -24.02 -9.56
CA PRO A 678 17.43 -23.66 -10.92
C PRO A 678 16.78 -24.86 -11.61
N GLY A 679 15.61 -24.66 -12.20
CA GLY A 679 14.83 -25.75 -12.78
C GLY A 679 13.64 -25.26 -13.59
N ASP A 680 12.63 -26.11 -13.70
CA ASP A 680 11.37 -25.76 -14.35
C ASP A 680 10.69 -24.60 -13.59
N PRO A 681 10.37 -23.47 -14.25
CA PRO A 681 9.80 -22.30 -13.59
C PRO A 681 8.45 -22.59 -12.92
N ASP A 682 7.64 -23.49 -13.49
CA ASP A 682 6.35 -23.84 -12.91
C ASP A 682 6.51 -24.68 -11.64
N ALA A 683 7.35 -25.72 -11.69
CA ALA A 683 7.68 -26.50 -10.49
C ALA A 683 8.31 -25.65 -9.38
N SER A 684 9.15 -24.67 -9.74
CA SER A 684 9.77 -23.75 -8.78
C SER A 684 8.75 -22.81 -8.14
N TRP A 685 7.78 -22.34 -8.93
CA TRP A 685 6.64 -21.55 -8.44
C TRP A 685 5.80 -22.38 -7.45
N TRP A 686 5.42 -23.60 -7.81
CA TRP A 686 4.66 -24.50 -6.94
C TRP A 686 5.38 -24.73 -5.61
N ALA A 687 6.68 -25.04 -5.66
CA ALA A 687 7.46 -25.30 -4.46
C ALA A 687 7.53 -24.07 -3.53
N ALA A 688 7.83 -22.88 -4.09
CA ALA A 688 7.91 -21.65 -3.31
C ALA A 688 6.54 -21.27 -2.72
N HIS A 689 5.49 -21.32 -3.53
CA HIS A 689 4.13 -20.94 -3.13
C HIS A 689 3.56 -21.88 -2.06
N LEU A 690 3.76 -23.20 -2.20
CA LEU A 690 3.31 -24.16 -1.18
C LEU A 690 4.03 -23.97 0.15
N VAL A 691 5.34 -23.67 0.14
CA VAL A 691 6.10 -23.37 1.37
C VAL A 691 5.58 -22.08 2.02
N GLU A 692 5.40 -21.02 1.24
CA GLU A 692 4.89 -19.73 1.71
C GLU A 692 3.51 -19.88 2.37
N GLU A 693 2.57 -20.47 1.63
CA GLU A 693 1.17 -20.60 2.06
C GLU A 693 1.01 -21.57 3.24
N ALA A 694 1.81 -22.64 3.32
CA ALA A 694 1.78 -23.57 4.46
C ALA A 694 2.37 -22.93 5.73
N LEU A 695 3.53 -22.26 5.64
CA LEU A 695 4.19 -21.64 6.79
C LEU A 695 3.44 -20.43 7.33
N LEU A 696 2.66 -19.72 6.51
CA LEU A 696 1.76 -18.65 6.98
C LEU A 696 0.53 -19.17 7.74
N ARG A 697 0.21 -20.46 7.64
CA ARG A 697 -1.01 -21.07 8.22
C ARG A 697 -0.75 -22.00 9.40
N VAL A 698 0.49 -22.38 9.69
CA VAL A 698 0.83 -23.07 10.95
C VAL A 698 0.68 -22.13 12.15
N PRO A 699 0.38 -22.63 13.35
CA PRO A 699 0.23 -21.79 14.54
C PRO A 699 1.57 -21.22 15.04
N ASP A 700 2.65 -22.00 14.88
CA ASP A 700 4.02 -21.63 15.21
C ASP A 700 4.95 -22.20 14.13
N ALA A 701 5.71 -21.32 13.48
CA ALA A 701 6.68 -21.67 12.44
C ALA A 701 8.11 -21.83 12.98
N THR A 702 8.34 -21.60 14.27
CA THR A 702 9.64 -21.73 14.94
C THR A 702 10.29 -23.12 14.76
N PRO A 703 9.55 -24.25 14.79
CA PRO A 703 10.14 -25.56 14.50
C PRO A 703 10.74 -25.71 13.10
N TYR A 704 10.39 -24.82 12.17
CA TYR A 704 10.80 -24.88 10.75
C TYR A 704 11.87 -23.86 10.40
N LEU A 705 12.59 -23.31 11.39
CA LEU A 705 13.71 -22.40 11.14
C LEU A 705 14.76 -22.99 10.20
N GLY A 706 15.02 -24.30 10.26
CA GLY A 706 15.93 -24.97 9.32
C GLY A 706 15.50 -24.90 7.84
N VAL A 707 14.22 -24.63 7.57
CA VAL A 707 13.69 -24.37 6.22
C VAL A 707 13.70 -22.87 5.90
N LEU A 708 13.34 -22.02 6.87
CA LEU A 708 13.28 -20.57 6.72
C LEU A 708 14.67 -19.94 6.55
N GLU A 709 15.68 -20.39 7.29
CA GLU A 709 17.03 -19.80 7.26
C GLU A 709 17.70 -19.90 5.87
N PRO A 710 17.71 -21.06 5.17
CA PRO A 710 18.24 -21.13 3.80
C PRO A 710 17.49 -20.27 2.79
N LEU A 711 16.17 -20.10 2.96
CA LEU A 711 15.36 -19.23 2.10
C LEU A 711 15.72 -17.75 2.34
N ALA A 712 15.88 -17.37 3.61
CA ALA A 712 16.33 -16.04 4.01
C ALA A 712 17.75 -15.72 3.51
N ASP A 713 18.68 -16.65 3.64
CA ASP A 713 20.06 -16.51 3.16
C ASP A 713 20.13 -16.26 1.64
N ARG A 714 19.13 -16.73 0.89
CA ARG A 714 19.00 -16.58 -0.57
C ARG A 714 18.09 -15.43 -1.00
N GLY A 715 17.56 -14.64 -0.05
CA GLY A 715 16.64 -13.53 -0.34
C GLY A 715 15.38 -13.99 -1.07
N ARG A 716 14.90 -15.21 -0.78
CA ARG A 716 13.66 -15.74 -1.37
C ARG A 716 12.44 -15.31 -0.57
N LEU A 717 11.28 -15.39 -1.24
CA LEU A 717 9.97 -14.98 -0.73
C LEU A 717 9.84 -13.46 -0.52
N ASP A 718 8.59 -13.01 -0.46
CA ASP A 718 8.26 -11.59 -0.39
C ASP A 718 8.55 -10.98 1.00
N PRO A 719 8.97 -9.70 1.11
CA PRO A 719 9.15 -9.05 2.41
C PRO A 719 7.91 -9.08 3.32
N SER A 720 6.69 -9.10 2.77
CA SER A 720 5.46 -9.26 3.55
C SER A 720 5.30 -10.66 4.16
N PHE A 721 5.85 -11.71 3.56
CA PHE A 721 5.89 -13.05 4.16
C PHE A 721 6.70 -13.02 5.45
N TRP A 722 7.92 -12.48 5.41
CA TRP A 722 8.82 -12.42 6.56
C TRP A 722 8.26 -11.59 7.73
N ARG A 723 7.42 -10.59 7.44
CA ARG A 723 6.67 -9.83 8.45
C ARG A 723 5.55 -10.64 9.10
N ARG A 724 4.93 -11.56 8.37
CA ARG A 724 3.71 -12.28 8.77
C ARG A 724 3.97 -13.67 9.32
N VAL A 725 5.12 -14.27 9.03
CA VAL A 725 5.44 -15.64 9.46
C VAL A 725 5.36 -15.73 11.01
N PRO A 726 4.63 -16.73 11.55
CA PRO A 726 4.34 -16.85 12.98
C PRO A 726 5.54 -17.46 13.72
N VAL A 727 6.60 -16.67 13.89
CA VAL A 727 7.77 -17.01 14.70
C VAL A 727 7.89 -16.06 15.88
N THR A 728 8.73 -16.42 16.86
CA THR A 728 9.06 -15.53 17.97
C THR A 728 9.77 -14.26 17.47
N ASP A 729 9.69 -13.15 18.21
CA ASP A 729 10.36 -11.90 17.80
C ASP A 729 11.87 -12.06 17.71
N ALA A 730 12.46 -12.89 18.58
CA ALA A 730 13.87 -13.25 18.54
C ALA A 730 14.25 -13.95 17.22
N ASP A 731 13.46 -14.93 16.81
CA ASP A 731 13.68 -15.68 15.57
C ASP A 731 13.40 -14.82 14.33
N ARG A 732 12.37 -13.95 14.39
CA ARG A 732 12.09 -12.97 13.33
C ARG A 732 13.29 -12.05 13.11
N LEU A 733 13.88 -11.52 14.18
CA LEU A 733 15.09 -10.71 14.08
C LEU A 733 16.29 -11.52 13.57
N GLY A 734 16.41 -12.79 13.95
CA GLY A 734 17.41 -13.71 13.38
C GLY A 734 17.28 -13.89 11.86
N LEU A 735 16.05 -14.04 11.36
CA LEU A 735 15.75 -14.12 9.93
C LEU A 735 15.98 -12.79 9.21
N LEU A 736 15.54 -11.67 9.80
CA LEU A 736 15.78 -10.33 9.24
C LEU A 736 17.28 -10.04 9.13
N ARG A 737 18.10 -10.45 10.10
CA ARG A 737 19.58 -10.36 10.02
C ARG A 737 20.14 -11.06 8.78
N ARG A 738 19.54 -12.17 8.37
CA ARG A 738 19.94 -12.89 7.15
C ARG A 738 19.45 -12.20 5.88
N LEU A 739 18.30 -11.54 5.94
CA LEU A 739 17.63 -10.88 4.80
C LEU A 739 18.16 -9.48 4.48
N VAL A 740 18.65 -8.71 5.45
CA VAL A 740 19.09 -7.32 5.21
C VAL A 740 20.21 -7.20 4.16
N VAL A 741 20.97 -8.27 3.92
CA VAL A 741 21.99 -8.30 2.85
C VAL A 741 21.38 -8.29 1.45
N HIS A 742 20.08 -8.56 1.34
CA HIS A 742 19.29 -8.51 0.11
C HIS A 742 18.42 -7.25 0.01
N ASP A 743 18.58 -6.29 0.93
CA ASP A 743 17.81 -5.04 0.90
C ASP A 743 18.06 -4.25 -0.40
N PRO A 744 17.01 -3.67 -1.00
CA PRO A 744 17.17 -2.74 -2.11
C PRO A 744 17.78 -1.40 -1.63
N PRO A 745 18.24 -0.54 -2.58
CA PRO A 745 18.74 0.80 -2.28
C PRO A 745 17.80 1.64 -1.41
N PRO A 746 18.34 2.53 -0.55
CA PRO A 746 17.54 3.42 0.30
C PRO A 746 16.48 4.20 -0.51
N GLY A 747 15.27 4.32 0.05
CA GLY A 747 14.13 4.97 -0.61
C GLY A 747 13.22 4.03 -1.42
N SER A 748 13.61 2.77 -1.60
CA SER A 748 12.73 1.71 -2.11
C SER A 748 11.71 1.31 -1.06
N ARG A 749 10.49 0.95 -1.47
CA ARG A 749 9.49 0.35 -0.57
C ARG A 749 9.92 -1.09 -0.23
N ASP A 750 9.54 -1.56 0.97
CA ASP A 750 9.70 -2.95 1.43
C ASP A 750 11.12 -3.41 1.81
N ARG A 751 11.94 -2.52 2.40
CA ARG A 751 13.24 -2.91 3.00
C ARG A 751 13.05 -3.69 4.31
N HIS A 752 13.89 -4.68 4.54
CA HIS A 752 13.92 -5.44 5.79
C HIS A 752 14.45 -4.57 6.95
N LEU A 753 15.37 -3.64 6.70
CA LEU A 753 15.80 -2.67 7.71
C LEU A 753 14.65 -1.77 8.20
N ASP A 754 13.73 -1.38 7.33
CA ASP A 754 12.56 -0.58 7.72
C ASP A 754 11.63 -1.41 8.62
N THR A 755 11.50 -2.71 8.33
CA THR A 755 10.76 -3.66 9.20
C THR A 755 11.41 -3.78 10.59
N VAL A 756 12.74 -3.81 10.67
CA VAL A 756 13.46 -3.82 11.96
C VAL A 756 13.24 -2.52 12.72
N ALA A 757 13.24 -1.37 12.03
CA ALA A 757 12.95 -0.06 12.64
C ALA A 757 11.51 0.03 13.19
N ASP A 758 10.54 -0.56 12.48
CA ASP A 758 9.14 -0.67 12.95
C ASP A 758 9.05 -1.54 14.21
N LEU A 759 9.72 -2.71 14.24
CA LEU A 759 9.79 -3.57 15.42
C LEU A 759 10.45 -2.86 16.60
N LEU A 760 11.57 -2.18 16.36
CA LEU A 760 12.28 -1.39 17.38
C LEU A 760 11.44 -0.23 17.91
N THR A 761 10.54 0.31 17.09
CA THR A 761 9.59 1.34 17.53
C THR A 761 8.48 0.77 18.40
N ALA A 762 8.05 -0.47 18.15
CA ALA A 762 7.01 -1.15 18.90
C ALA A 762 7.50 -1.71 20.25
N ASP A 763 8.68 -2.34 20.28
CA ASP A 763 9.34 -2.84 21.49
C ASP A 763 10.82 -2.46 21.52
N PRO A 764 11.16 -1.23 21.97
CA PRO A 764 12.53 -0.76 22.02
C PRO A 764 13.44 -1.66 22.85
N ALA A 765 13.03 -2.03 24.07
CA ALA A 765 13.89 -2.74 25.02
C ALA A 765 14.19 -4.18 24.56
N GLY A 766 13.20 -4.92 24.06
CA GLY A 766 13.41 -6.27 23.55
C GLY A 766 14.28 -6.30 22.30
N VAL A 767 14.01 -5.43 21.32
CA VAL A 767 14.71 -5.42 20.03
C VAL A 767 16.16 -4.94 20.17
N GLN A 768 16.45 -4.00 21.07
CA GLN A 768 17.81 -3.52 21.31
C GLN A 768 18.76 -4.66 21.71
N VAL A 769 18.33 -5.55 22.61
CA VAL A 769 19.12 -6.73 23.05
C VAL A 769 19.41 -7.70 21.89
N HIS A 770 18.50 -7.81 20.93
CA HIS A 770 18.71 -8.66 19.76
C HIS A 770 19.63 -8.02 18.72
N LEU A 771 19.57 -6.69 18.55
CA LEU A 771 20.44 -5.96 17.63
C LEU A 771 21.90 -5.96 18.07
N THR A 772 22.21 -6.00 19.36
CA THR A 772 23.62 -6.14 19.81
C THR A 772 24.23 -7.47 19.36
N ARG A 773 23.44 -8.52 19.15
CA ARG A 773 23.89 -9.81 18.58
C ARG A 773 24.20 -9.75 17.08
N TRP A 774 23.97 -8.62 16.43
CA TRP A 774 24.32 -8.40 15.02
C TRP A 774 25.72 -7.83 14.87
N PHE A 775 26.37 -7.37 15.95
CA PHE A 775 27.68 -6.71 15.87
C PHE A 775 28.82 -7.61 15.34
N ASP A 776 28.70 -8.93 15.48
CA ASP A 776 29.66 -9.89 14.90
C ASP A 776 29.45 -10.13 13.39
N ASP A 777 28.39 -9.58 12.78
CA ASP A 777 28.01 -9.86 11.39
C ASP A 777 28.63 -8.85 10.41
N ALA A 778 29.80 -9.22 9.88
CA ALA A 778 30.57 -8.41 8.94
C ALA A 778 30.12 -8.54 7.46
N ARG A 779 28.98 -9.19 7.16
CA ARG A 779 28.51 -9.33 5.78
C ARG A 779 28.20 -7.93 5.19
N PRO A 780 28.71 -7.61 3.99
CA PRO A 780 28.48 -6.30 3.38
C PRO A 780 27.04 -6.15 2.91
N LEU A 781 26.51 -4.93 2.97
CA LEU A 781 25.21 -4.57 2.43
C LEU A 781 25.40 -4.04 0.99
N PRO A 782 25.02 -4.80 -0.06
CA PRO A 782 25.30 -4.41 -1.45
C PRO A 782 24.73 -3.05 -1.86
N ALA A 783 23.62 -2.67 -1.23
CA ALA A 783 22.91 -1.42 -1.49
C ALA A 783 23.52 -0.18 -0.78
N LEU A 784 24.46 -0.38 0.14
CA LEU A 784 25.13 0.66 0.93
C LEU A 784 26.65 0.40 0.91
N PRO A 785 27.42 1.09 0.05
CA PRO A 785 28.87 0.95 0.00
C PRO A 785 29.48 1.16 1.39
N ASP A 786 30.42 0.30 1.77
CA ASP A 786 31.14 0.31 3.06
C ASP A 786 30.31 -0.02 4.33
N ALA A 787 29.02 -0.34 4.20
CA ALA A 787 28.18 -0.77 5.33
C ALA A 787 28.13 -2.29 5.46
N THR A 788 28.12 -2.78 6.70
CA THR A 788 27.86 -4.18 7.05
C THR A 788 26.55 -4.32 7.84
N VAL A 789 26.11 -5.55 8.07
CA VAL A 789 24.99 -5.85 8.97
C VAL A 789 25.25 -5.28 10.37
N ALA A 790 26.47 -5.42 10.89
CA ALA A 790 26.90 -4.86 12.16
C ALA A 790 26.79 -3.33 12.22
N THR A 791 27.32 -2.61 11.22
CA THR A 791 27.25 -1.14 11.21
C THR A 791 25.83 -0.64 11.00
N ALA A 792 24.99 -1.37 10.26
CA ALA A 792 23.57 -1.04 10.12
C ALA A 792 22.80 -1.22 11.43
N ALA A 793 23.08 -2.29 12.20
CA ALA A 793 22.51 -2.47 13.53
C ALA A 793 22.95 -1.34 14.49
N GLN A 794 24.23 -0.98 14.48
CA GLN A 794 24.76 0.13 15.27
C GLN A 794 24.08 1.46 14.89
N ALA A 795 23.90 1.73 13.60
CA ALA A 795 23.22 2.93 13.11
C ALA A 795 21.72 2.96 13.50
N LEU A 796 21.02 1.82 13.46
CA LEU A 796 19.62 1.72 13.93
C LEU A 796 19.52 2.02 15.44
N LEU A 797 20.41 1.44 16.24
CA LEU A 797 20.46 1.68 17.69
C LEU A 797 20.76 3.15 18.01
N HIS A 798 21.69 3.78 17.28
CA HIS A 798 21.96 5.22 17.42
C HIS A 798 20.76 6.07 17.00
N THR A 799 20.17 5.80 15.84
CA THR A 799 19.05 6.59 15.30
C THR A 799 17.82 6.55 16.24
N HIS A 800 17.53 5.39 16.82
CA HIS A 800 16.37 5.19 17.71
C HIS A 800 16.70 5.28 19.20
N ARG A 801 17.90 5.75 19.57
CA ARG A 801 18.40 5.75 20.96
C ARG A 801 17.43 6.32 21.99
N HIS A 802 16.74 7.41 21.66
CA HIS A 802 15.86 8.15 22.58
C HIS A 802 14.62 7.37 23.03
N ARG A 803 14.29 6.22 22.41
CA ARG A 803 13.08 5.45 22.71
C ARG A 803 13.14 4.72 24.06
N ALA A 804 14.32 4.19 24.39
CA ALA A 804 14.59 3.47 25.64
C ALA A 804 16.10 3.51 25.95
N VAL A 805 16.63 4.70 26.25
CA VAL A 805 18.07 4.92 26.43
C VAL A 805 18.61 4.11 27.62
N ASP A 806 17.86 4.03 28.71
CA ASP A 806 18.30 3.31 29.91
C ASP A 806 18.43 1.80 29.64
N ASP A 807 17.50 1.18 28.91
CA ASP A 807 17.58 -0.23 28.49
C ASP A 807 18.69 -0.45 27.45
N LEU A 808 18.87 0.51 26.53
CA LEU A 808 19.96 0.48 25.56
C LEU A 808 21.33 0.44 26.24
N THR A 809 21.55 1.30 27.24
CA THR A 809 22.81 1.30 27.99
C THR A 809 23.07 -0.03 28.68
N GLU A 810 22.03 -0.68 29.23
CA GLU A 810 22.15 -2.00 29.84
C GLU A 810 22.51 -3.08 28.81
N ALA A 811 21.80 -3.11 27.68
CA ALA A 811 22.04 -4.07 26.61
C ALA A 811 23.45 -3.93 25.98
N LEU A 812 23.94 -2.69 25.84
CA LEU A 812 25.29 -2.42 25.32
C LEU A 812 26.36 -2.83 26.34
N ALA A 813 26.18 -2.55 27.63
CA ALA A 813 27.17 -2.91 28.64
C ALA A 813 27.24 -4.43 28.93
N ASP A 814 26.16 -5.17 28.67
CA ASP A 814 26.19 -6.64 28.65
C ASP A 814 26.85 -7.22 27.38
N CYS A 815 27.01 -6.40 26.33
CA CYS A 815 27.63 -6.80 25.07
C CYS A 815 29.13 -6.46 25.08
N ALA A 816 29.99 -7.46 25.23
CA ALA A 816 31.45 -7.29 25.17
C ALA A 816 31.95 -7.16 23.72
N HIS A 817 31.55 -6.09 23.01
CA HIS A 817 31.88 -5.84 21.60
C HIS A 817 32.32 -4.38 21.35
N SER A 818 33.27 -4.16 20.44
CA SER A 818 33.82 -2.82 20.12
C SER A 818 32.75 -1.82 19.67
N HIS A 819 31.83 -2.22 18.79
CA HIS A 819 30.68 -1.39 18.38
C HIS A 819 29.78 -0.96 19.55
N ALA A 820 29.65 -1.78 20.60
CA ALA A 820 28.91 -1.40 21.80
C ALA A 820 29.67 -0.32 22.59
N ASP A 821 30.98 -0.48 22.74
CA ASP A 821 31.85 0.51 23.38
C ASP A 821 31.88 1.85 22.63
N GLU A 822 31.89 1.82 21.29
CA GLU A 822 31.77 2.99 20.43
C GLU A 822 30.45 3.71 20.65
N LEU A 823 29.33 2.96 20.66
CA LEU A 823 28.01 3.56 20.86
C LEU A 823 27.86 4.12 22.28
N LEU A 824 28.36 3.43 23.31
CA LEU A 824 28.41 3.95 24.68
C LEU A 824 29.31 5.20 24.80
N ALA A 825 30.36 5.31 23.98
CA ALA A 825 31.18 6.52 23.93
C ALA A 825 30.42 7.69 23.28
N VAL A 826 29.67 7.45 22.20
CA VAL A 826 28.80 8.46 21.58
C VAL A 826 27.70 8.90 22.55
N LEU A 827 27.07 7.97 23.27
CA LEU A 827 26.05 8.28 24.28
C LEU A 827 26.61 9.09 25.47
N ALA A 828 27.92 9.01 25.76
CA ALA A 828 28.53 9.81 26.81
C ALA A 828 28.55 11.31 26.49
N ASP A 829 28.59 11.67 25.20
CA ASP A 829 28.53 13.06 24.73
C ASP A 829 27.07 13.49 24.47
N GLU A 830 26.30 12.66 23.77
CA GLU A 830 24.94 13.03 23.33
C GLU A 830 23.85 12.85 24.40
N GLU A 831 23.99 11.87 25.31
CA GLU A 831 22.98 11.49 26.32
C GLU A 831 23.59 11.35 27.73
N PRO A 832 24.30 12.38 28.25
CA PRO A 832 25.12 12.25 29.45
C PRO A 832 24.31 11.88 30.70
N SER A 833 23.08 12.39 30.83
CA SER A 833 22.24 12.11 32.00
C SER A 833 21.78 10.65 32.07
N ALA A 834 21.52 10.00 30.92
CA ALA A 834 21.16 8.59 30.89
C ALA A 834 22.36 7.71 31.27
N LEU A 835 23.54 8.02 30.72
CA LEU A 835 24.75 7.28 31.06
C LEU A 835 25.16 7.48 32.54
N CYS A 836 24.92 8.65 33.14
CA CYS A 836 25.14 8.86 34.58
C CYS A 836 24.25 7.96 35.45
N ARG A 837 22.97 7.78 35.08
CA ARG A 837 22.06 6.84 35.78
C ARG A 837 22.52 5.40 35.63
N ALA A 838 22.96 5.01 34.44
CA ALA A 838 23.50 3.67 34.18
C ALA A 838 24.77 3.40 35.00
N VAL A 839 25.71 4.35 35.02
CA VAL A 839 26.94 4.30 35.83
C VAL A 839 26.63 4.15 37.32
N ASP A 840 25.67 4.91 37.86
CA ASP A 840 25.27 4.80 39.26
C ASP A 840 24.70 3.40 39.57
N ARG A 841 23.81 2.87 38.72
CA ARG A 841 23.32 1.48 38.84
C ARG A 841 24.47 0.47 38.81
N TRP A 842 25.37 0.57 37.83
CA TRP A 842 26.48 -0.37 37.65
C TRP A 842 27.51 -0.32 38.78
N ALA A 843 27.74 0.85 39.39
CA ALA A 843 28.64 1.00 40.54
C ALA A 843 28.13 0.24 41.78
N HIS A 844 26.81 0.13 41.93
CA HIS A 844 26.16 -0.60 43.02
C HIS A 844 25.99 -2.11 42.73
N ASP A 845 26.24 -2.57 41.50
CA ASP A 845 26.10 -3.98 41.10
C ASP A 845 27.16 -4.90 41.77
N GLU A 846 26.77 -6.13 42.06
CA GLU A 846 27.64 -7.15 42.69
C GLU A 846 28.69 -7.73 41.72
N ARG A 847 28.44 -7.68 40.41
CA ARG A 847 29.32 -8.23 39.37
C ARG A 847 30.54 -7.32 39.14
N PRO A 848 31.78 -7.84 39.23
CA PRO A 848 32.99 -7.05 39.01
C PRO A 848 33.11 -6.41 37.61
N ALA A 849 32.54 -7.05 36.59
CA ALA A 849 32.51 -6.56 35.22
C ALA A 849 31.67 -5.27 35.10
N ARG A 850 30.46 -5.25 35.68
CA ARG A 850 29.59 -4.07 35.69
C ARG A 850 30.25 -2.88 36.39
N ARG A 851 30.92 -3.12 37.53
CA ARG A 851 31.69 -2.06 38.20
C ARG A 851 32.89 -1.56 37.39
N ALA A 852 33.50 -2.40 36.56
CA ALA A 852 34.53 -1.97 35.62
C ALA A 852 33.94 -1.06 34.52
N SER A 853 32.79 -1.43 33.94
CA SER A 853 32.05 -0.59 33.00
C SER A 853 31.65 0.75 33.62
N ALA A 854 31.17 0.73 34.88
CA ALA A 854 30.86 1.95 35.63
C ALA A 854 32.04 2.92 35.65
N VAL A 855 33.25 2.44 35.98
CA VAL A 855 34.46 3.26 36.00
C VAL A 855 34.80 3.82 34.62
N THR A 856 34.85 2.96 33.59
CA THR A 856 35.22 3.34 32.23
C THR A 856 34.28 4.42 31.69
N HIS A 857 32.98 4.21 31.82
CA HIS A 857 31.98 5.13 31.28
C HIS A 857 31.76 6.36 32.16
N ALA A 858 31.97 6.28 33.47
CA ALA A 858 31.95 7.44 34.36
C ALA A 858 33.03 8.47 33.98
N LEU A 859 34.25 8.01 33.71
CA LEU A 859 35.35 8.90 33.31
C LEU A 859 35.10 9.51 31.92
N ARG A 860 34.42 8.79 31.02
CA ARG A 860 34.05 9.28 29.69
C ARG A 860 32.91 10.30 29.72
N VAL A 861 31.90 10.12 30.56
CA VAL A 861 30.74 11.04 30.65
C VAL A 861 31.04 12.28 31.50
N ALA A 862 31.94 12.19 32.47
CA ALA A 862 32.25 13.28 33.41
C ALA A 862 32.58 14.65 32.77
N PRO A 863 33.26 14.75 31.60
CA PRO A 863 33.47 16.03 30.92
C PRO A 863 32.19 16.67 30.35
N HIS A 864 31.18 15.87 30.01
CA HIS A 864 29.93 16.30 29.35
C HIS A 864 28.82 16.63 30.36
N VAL A 865 29.02 16.33 31.64
CA VAL A 865 28.06 16.59 32.71
C VAL A 865 27.98 18.08 33.06
N THR A 866 26.81 18.66 32.84
CA THR A 866 26.54 20.08 33.15
C THR A 866 25.57 20.26 34.32
N THR A 867 24.70 19.29 34.61
CA THR A 867 23.65 19.41 35.63
C THR A 867 24.13 18.98 37.02
N ASP A 868 23.53 19.55 38.08
CA ASP A 868 23.85 19.16 39.47
C ASP A 868 23.37 17.73 39.80
N ALA A 869 22.27 17.28 39.17
CA ALA A 869 21.73 15.94 39.37
C ALA A 869 22.68 14.86 38.83
N ASP A 870 23.23 15.06 37.62
CA ASP A 870 24.18 14.14 37.01
C ASP A 870 25.49 14.10 37.80
N ARG A 871 25.96 15.26 38.30
CA ARG A 871 27.12 15.30 39.23
C ARG A 871 26.84 14.52 40.51
N ALA A 872 25.62 14.60 41.05
CA ALA A 872 25.24 13.85 42.23
C ALA A 872 25.27 12.34 41.98
N LEU A 873 24.76 11.86 40.83
CA LEU A 873 24.83 10.44 40.44
C LEU A 873 26.27 9.95 40.33
N LEU A 874 27.15 10.68 39.62
CA LEU A 874 28.57 10.30 39.53
C LEU A 874 29.28 10.31 40.88
N ARG A 875 28.91 11.23 41.77
CA ARG A 875 29.41 11.26 43.15
C ARG A 875 28.96 10.03 43.94
N TYR A 876 27.68 9.65 43.87
CA TYR A 876 27.18 8.46 44.57
C TYR A 876 27.86 7.19 44.05
N ALA A 877 27.99 7.05 42.73
CA ALA A 877 28.73 5.97 42.09
C ALA A 877 30.19 5.90 42.58
N ALA A 878 30.91 7.03 42.62
CA ALA A 878 32.29 7.09 43.07
C ALA A 878 32.45 6.73 44.56
N LEU A 879 31.54 7.21 45.42
CA LEU A 879 31.54 6.87 46.84
C LEU A 879 31.25 5.38 47.08
N ALA A 880 30.33 4.79 46.33
CA ALA A 880 30.04 3.36 46.38
C ALA A 880 31.26 2.52 46.00
N LEU A 881 31.99 2.91 44.94
CA LEU A 881 33.22 2.24 44.52
C LEU A 881 34.36 2.39 45.56
N LEU A 882 34.50 3.57 46.19
CA LEU A 882 35.52 3.79 47.23
C LEU A 882 35.25 3.02 48.52
N ALA A 883 33.97 2.83 48.88
CA ALA A 883 33.60 2.10 50.08
C ALA A 883 33.98 0.60 50.01
N ARG A 884 34.14 0.05 48.80
CA ARG A 884 34.52 -1.36 48.60
C ARG A 884 36.04 -1.52 48.56
N THR A 885 36.57 -2.21 49.55
CA THR A 885 38.02 -2.47 49.67
C THR A 885 38.55 -3.44 48.62
N THR A 886 37.70 -4.33 48.11
CA THR A 886 38.02 -5.30 47.04
C THR A 886 38.24 -4.65 45.67
N ASP A 887 37.80 -3.40 45.49
CA ASP A 887 37.94 -2.65 44.25
C ASP A 887 39.04 -1.58 44.34
N SER A 888 40.09 -1.81 45.14
CA SER A 888 41.22 -0.88 45.34
C SER A 888 41.89 -0.45 44.03
N ALA A 889 41.91 -1.35 43.05
CA ALA A 889 42.38 -1.10 41.69
C ALA A 889 41.51 -0.13 40.88
N ARG A 890 40.33 0.28 41.38
CA ARG A 890 39.39 1.24 40.76
C ARG A 890 39.31 2.56 41.52
N HIS A 891 39.98 2.67 42.67
CA HIS A 891 39.91 3.85 43.55
C HIS A 891 40.49 5.11 42.89
N GLY A 892 41.45 4.98 41.98
CA GLY A 892 41.99 6.13 41.24
C GLY A 892 40.89 6.81 40.41
N ALA A 893 40.10 6.03 39.67
CA ALA A 893 38.99 6.57 38.88
C ALA A 893 37.90 7.21 39.75
N ALA A 894 37.55 6.58 40.87
CA ALA A 894 36.56 7.14 41.78
C ALA A 894 37.03 8.48 42.40
N LEU A 895 38.31 8.58 42.77
CA LEU A 895 38.92 9.84 43.22
C LEU A 895 38.91 10.91 42.11
N ALA A 896 39.17 10.53 40.86
CA ALA A 896 39.11 11.44 39.73
C ALA A 896 37.72 12.06 39.53
N LEU A 897 36.65 11.28 39.73
CA LEU A 897 35.27 11.77 39.67
C LEU A 897 34.97 12.74 40.83
N LEU A 898 35.36 12.40 42.06
CA LEU A 898 35.13 13.23 43.24
C LEU A 898 35.94 14.55 43.21
N VAL A 899 37.12 14.57 42.61
CA VAL A 899 37.89 15.81 42.43
C VAL A 899 37.24 16.74 41.41
N ARG A 900 36.60 16.19 40.37
CA ARG A 900 35.86 16.99 39.38
C ARG A 900 34.64 17.66 40.03
N ASP A 901 33.93 16.96 40.90
CA ASP A 901 32.78 17.50 41.63
C ASP A 901 33.19 18.62 42.62
N PRO A 902 32.72 19.87 42.43
CA PRO A 902 33.06 20.98 43.33
C PRO A 902 32.68 20.75 44.80
N GLN A 903 31.63 19.94 45.09
CA GLN A 903 31.16 19.73 46.47
C GLN A 903 32.06 18.79 47.28
N THR A 904 32.76 17.87 46.61
CA THR A 904 33.59 16.83 47.26
C THR A 904 35.08 17.01 47.02
N ARG A 905 35.47 17.88 46.08
CA ARG A 905 36.86 18.19 45.72
C ARG A 905 37.77 18.39 46.92
N ASP A 906 37.43 19.28 47.84
CA ASP A 906 38.30 19.67 48.96
C ASP A 906 38.62 18.47 49.86
N THR A 907 37.67 17.56 50.03
CA THR A 907 37.80 16.36 50.86
C THR A 907 38.73 15.31 50.23
N TYR A 908 38.70 15.14 48.91
CA TYR A 908 39.37 14.01 48.23
C TYR A 908 40.62 14.41 47.41
N LEU A 909 40.86 15.71 47.20
CA LEU A 909 41.96 16.19 46.35
C LEU A 909 43.34 15.69 46.80
N ALA A 910 43.65 15.71 48.10
CA ALA A 910 44.95 15.27 48.59
C ALA A 910 45.25 13.81 48.21
N ARG A 911 44.27 12.92 48.44
CA ARG A 911 44.38 11.49 48.13
C ARG A 911 44.46 11.21 46.62
N ALA A 912 43.82 12.03 45.79
CA ALA A 912 43.94 11.94 44.33
C ALA A 912 45.32 12.40 43.84
N LEU A 913 45.88 13.46 44.43
CA LEU A 913 47.20 13.98 44.08
C LEU A 913 48.33 13.01 44.46
N GLU A 914 48.21 12.31 45.60
CA GLU A 914 49.13 11.23 45.99
C GLU A 914 49.15 10.10 44.96
N ARG A 915 47.97 9.55 44.63
CA ARG A 915 47.82 8.49 43.60
C ARG A 915 48.35 8.93 42.23
N PHE A 916 48.09 10.18 41.84
CA PHE A 916 48.59 10.73 40.59
C PHE A 916 50.11 10.87 40.57
N ALA A 917 50.72 11.29 41.68
CA ALA A 917 52.16 11.36 41.83
C ALA A 917 52.81 9.97 41.78
N ASP A 918 52.12 8.95 42.30
CA ASP A 918 52.52 7.53 42.23
C ASP A 918 52.33 6.91 40.83
N GLY A 919 51.80 7.66 39.86
CA GLY A 919 51.63 7.21 38.48
C GLY A 919 50.37 6.38 38.22
N ASP A 920 49.33 6.49 39.06
CA ASP A 920 48.04 5.81 38.85
C ASP A 920 47.36 6.33 37.56
N ALA A 921 47.33 5.50 36.52
CA ALA A 921 46.75 5.83 35.21
C ALA A 921 45.24 6.12 35.26
N GLN A 922 44.54 5.71 36.33
CA GLN A 922 43.11 5.98 36.48
C GLN A 922 42.79 7.39 37.01
N VAL A 923 43.80 8.17 37.38
CA VAL A 923 43.65 9.59 37.72
C VAL A 923 44.10 10.43 36.51
N PRO A 924 43.22 10.69 35.53
CA PRO A 924 43.62 11.45 34.35
C PRO A 924 43.96 12.90 34.73
N VAL A 925 44.97 13.47 34.05
CA VAL A 925 45.39 14.88 34.23
C VAL A 925 44.19 15.84 34.11
N SER A 926 43.27 15.55 33.20
CA SER A 926 42.06 16.35 32.97
C SER A 926 41.13 16.43 34.19
N ALA A 927 41.10 15.41 35.05
CA ALA A 927 40.32 15.45 36.29
C ALA A 927 40.93 16.40 37.33
N LEU A 928 42.27 16.41 37.45
CA LEU A 928 42.98 17.33 38.33
C LEU A 928 42.98 18.76 37.77
N ALA A 929 43.01 18.91 36.44
CA ALA A 929 42.91 20.21 35.78
C ALA A 929 41.61 20.96 36.14
N ALA A 930 40.51 20.25 36.36
CA ALA A 930 39.26 20.84 36.84
C ALA A 930 39.38 21.52 38.21
N ALA A 931 40.37 21.12 39.03
CA ALA A 931 40.66 21.72 40.32
C ALA A 931 41.63 22.92 40.23
N LEU A 932 42.27 23.21 39.08
CA LEU A 932 43.26 24.29 38.95
C LEU A 932 42.71 25.66 39.31
N ALA A 933 41.43 25.93 39.02
CA ALA A 933 40.80 27.20 39.33
C ALA A 933 40.65 27.45 40.84
N THR A 934 40.47 26.40 41.64
CA THR A 934 40.26 26.51 43.10
C THR A 934 41.50 26.15 43.92
N HIS A 935 42.32 25.20 43.44
CA HIS A 935 43.51 24.67 44.11
C HIS A 935 44.74 24.67 43.19
N PRO A 936 45.18 25.83 42.69
CA PRO A 936 46.25 25.89 41.69
C PRO A 936 47.59 25.35 42.22
N GLU A 937 47.96 25.66 43.47
CA GLU A 937 49.29 25.30 43.98
C GLU A 937 49.47 23.79 44.24
N PRO A 938 48.53 23.08 44.91
CA PRO A 938 48.64 21.63 45.08
C PRO A 938 48.66 20.87 43.74
N VAL A 939 47.82 21.27 42.78
CA VAL A 939 47.72 20.60 41.46
C VAL A 939 48.99 20.84 40.64
N LEU A 940 49.46 22.09 40.55
CA LEU A 940 50.70 22.40 39.82
C LEU A 940 51.92 21.71 40.42
N ARG A 941 51.97 21.54 41.75
CA ARG A 941 53.04 20.76 42.41
C ARG A 941 53.02 19.30 41.98
N ALA A 942 51.86 18.66 41.94
CA ALA A 942 51.73 17.28 41.48
C ALA A 942 52.07 17.14 40.00
N PHE A 943 51.67 18.10 39.16
CA PHE A 943 52.08 18.17 37.76
C PHE A 943 53.60 18.29 37.62
N ARG A 944 54.27 19.18 38.38
CA ARG A 944 55.75 19.26 38.39
C ARG A 944 56.41 17.93 38.75
N ALA A 945 55.88 17.22 39.75
CA ALA A 945 56.40 15.91 40.13
C ALA A 945 56.22 14.89 38.98
N ARG A 946 55.04 14.82 38.37
CA ARG A 946 54.72 13.84 37.32
C ARG A 946 55.51 14.06 36.03
N VAL A 947 55.73 15.31 35.64
CA VAL A 947 56.45 15.68 34.40
C VAL A 947 57.95 15.38 34.50
N ARG A 948 58.50 15.29 35.73
CA ARG A 948 59.89 14.85 35.96
C ARG A 948 60.10 13.35 35.74
N GLU A 949 59.02 12.57 35.81
CA GLU A 949 59.06 11.13 35.52
C GLU A 949 58.98 10.85 34.00
N PRO A 950 59.67 9.82 33.49
CA PRO A 950 59.61 9.44 32.08
C PRO A 950 58.17 9.25 31.57
N GLY A 951 57.83 9.86 30.43
CA GLY A 951 56.53 9.75 29.78
C GLY A 951 55.39 10.56 30.42
N GLY A 952 55.63 11.33 31.50
CA GLY A 952 54.60 12.16 32.15
C GLY A 952 54.35 13.53 31.54
N ALA A 953 55.26 14.02 30.68
CA ALA A 953 55.23 15.38 30.15
C ALA A 953 54.12 15.60 29.11
N ALA A 954 53.96 14.67 28.15
CA ALA A 954 53.02 14.82 27.05
C ALA A 954 51.56 15.06 27.49
N ASP A 955 51.04 14.26 28.43
CA ASP A 955 49.65 14.35 28.90
C ASP A 955 49.40 15.60 29.76
N VAL A 956 50.36 15.92 30.62
CA VAL A 956 50.29 17.09 31.50
C VAL A 956 50.31 18.36 30.69
N LEU A 957 51.31 18.50 29.81
CA LEU A 957 51.44 19.65 28.92
C LEU A 957 50.27 19.72 27.94
N GLY A 958 49.81 18.58 27.42
CA GLY A 958 48.65 18.56 26.53
C GLY A 958 47.37 19.08 27.17
N THR A 959 47.15 18.78 28.44
CA THR A 959 46.01 19.30 29.21
C THR A 959 46.19 20.77 29.58
N LEU A 960 47.41 21.15 30.01
CA LEU A 960 47.76 22.53 30.34
C LEU A 960 47.67 23.47 29.13
N ALA A 961 47.88 22.95 27.93
CA ALA A 961 47.71 23.69 26.69
C ALA A 961 46.25 24.14 26.47
N GLY A 962 45.25 23.56 27.14
CA GLY A 962 43.86 24.04 27.09
C GLY A 962 43.53 25.14 28.10
N VAL A 963 44.46 25.51 28.99
CA VAL A 963 44.20 26.47 30.08
C VAL A 963 44.41 27.90 29.59
N THR A 964 43.29 28.60 29.36
CA THR A 964 43.29 29.96 28.78
C THR A 964 43.23 31.09 29.80
N ALA A 965 42.89 30.81 31.06
CA ALA A 965 42.81 31.83 32.11
C ALA A 965 44.19 32.47 32.35
N PRO A 966 44.38 33.79 32.17
CA PRO A 966 45.71 34.42 32.11
C PRO A 966 46.60 34.17 33.34
N ALA A 967 46.02 34.12 34.54
CA ALA A 967 46.77 33.86 35.77
C ALA A 967 47.28 32.41 35.85
N LEU A 968 46.50 31.43 35.40
CA LEU A 968 46.87 30.02 35.38
C LEU A 968 47.80 29.71 34.20
N ALA A 969 47.57 30.32 33.03
CA ALA A 969 48.43 30.20 31.87
C ALA A 969 49.87 30.67 32.17
N ARG A 970 50.05 31.77 32.93
CA ARG A 970 51.38 32.21 33.40
C ARG A 970 52.05 31.19 34.32
N ARG A 971 51.30 30.53 35.19
CA ARG A 971 51.84 29.50 36.10
C ARG A 971 52.17 28.21 35.36
N ALA A 972 51.38 27.83 34.36
CA ALA A 972 51.67 26.74 33.44
C ALA A 972 52.92 27.02 32.60
N ALA A 973 53.06 28.25 32.08
CA ALA A 973 54.23 28.72 31.36
C ALA A 973 55.51 28.60 32.21
N ALA A 974 55.46 29.00 33.49
CA ALA A 974 56.59 28.82 34.41
C ALA A 974 56.97 27.35 34.61
N LEU A 975 55.99 26.44 34.71
CA LEU A 975 56.24 25.00 34.77
C LEU A 975 56.92 24.48 33.50
N VAL A 976 56.54 24.98 32.32
CA VAL A 976 57.15 24.62 31.04
C VAL A 976 58.59 25.13 30.94
N GLU A 977 58.86 26.34 31.45
CA GLU A 977 60.21 26.93 31.51
C GLU A 977 61.12 26.12 32.45
N ASP A 978 60.65 25.79 33.66
CA ASP A 978 61.35 24.93 34.62
C ASP A 978 61.63 23.54 34.01
N LEU A 979 60.63 22.94 33.35
CA LEU A 979 60.77 21.64 32.70
C LEU A 979 61.83 21.66 31.61
N SER A 980 61.80 22.69 30.75
CA SER A 980 62.72 22.78 29.63
C SER A 980 64.17 22.99 30.08
N ALA A 981 64.38 23.55 31.27
CA ALA A 981 65.68 23.66 31.91
C ALA A 981 66.13 22.33 32.55
N ASP A 982 65.23 21.63 33.24
CA ASP A 982 65.52 20.39 33.97
C ASP A 982 65.61 19.15 33.06
N ARG A 983 64.88 19.11 31.93
CA ARG A 983 64.70 17.95 31.04
C ARG A 983 64.77 18.34 29.55
N PRO A 984 65.97 18.47 28.97
CA PRO A 984 66.13 18.82 27.56
C PRO A 984 65.59 17.75 26.59
N ASP A 985 65.37 16.53 27.05
CA ASP A 985 64.78 15.43 26.27
C ASP A 985 63.26 15.58 26.06
N ALA A 986 62.56 16.38 26.88
CA ALA A 986 61.12 16.69 26.74
C ALA A 986 60.84 17.79 25.69
N ALA A 987 61.84 18.19 24.89
CA ALA A 987 61.76 19.28 23.94
C ALA A 987 60.59 19.17 22.94
N GLN A 988 60.25 17.96 22.50
CA GLN A 988 59.14 17.73 21.57
C GLN A 988 57.77 17.96 22.23
N ASP A 989 57.59 17.55 23.48
CA ASP A 989 56.35 17.78 24.23
C ASP A 989 56.16 19.27 24.54
N VAL A 990 57.24 19.98 24.86
CA VAL A 990 57.25 21.44 25.03
C VAL A 990 56.88 22.15 23.72
N ALA A 991 57.42 21.70 22.58
CA ALA A 991 57.05 22.25 21.28
C ALA A 991 55.56 22.03 20.96
N ALA A 992 55.02 20.83 21.22
CA ALA A 992 53.60 20.52 21.04
C ALA A 992 52.67 21.34 21.97
N TYR A 993 53.13 21.68 23.18
CA TYR A 993 52.45 22.61 24.09
C TYR A 993 52.39 24.01 23.49
N VAL A 994 53.55 24.53 23.04
CA VAL A 994 53.64 25.87 22.44
C VAL A 994 52.78 25.95 21.19
N ASP A 995 52.79 24.94 20.32
CA ASP A 995 51.98 24.91 19.10
C ASP A 995 50.48 25.08 19.38
N ARG A 996 49.94 24.28 20.32
CA ARG A 996 48.55 24.39 20.77
C ARG A 996 48.25 25.74 21.41
N CYS A 997 49.16 26.26 22.23
CA CYS A 997 48.97 27.53 22.93
C CYS A 997 48.97 28.75 22.00
N LEU A 998 49.73 28.72 20.91
CA LEU A 998 49.77 29.78 19.91
C LEU A 998 48.44 29.93 19.17
N GLU A 999 47.61 28.88 19.11
CA GLU A 999 46.27 28.91 18.50
C GLU A 999 45.21 29.63 19.33
N HIS A 1000 45.48 29.98 20.60
CA HIS A 1000 44.56 30.78 21.41
C HIS A 1000 44.41 32.25 20.96
N GLY A 1001 45.15 32.67 19.92
CA GLY A 1001 45.03 34.00 19.33
C GLY A 1001 45.60 35.14 20.17
N PRO A 1002 45.16 36.41 19.93
CA PRO A 1002 45.76 37.61 20.51
C PRO A 1002 45.76 37.64 22.05
N ALA A 1003 44.77 37.02 22.69
CA ALA A 1003 44.63 36.99 24.15
C ALA A 1003 45.77 36.24 24.85
N GLY A 1004 46.37 35.24 24.19
CA GLY A 1004 47.50 34.46 24.72
C GLY A 1004 48.85 35.16 24.55
N ARG A 1005 48.96 36.18 23.70
CA ARG A 1005 50.24 36.83 23.33
C ARG A 1005 51.03 37.30 24.56
N ALA A 1006 50.36 37.93 25.53
CA ALA A 1006 51.02 38.48 26.72
C ALA A 1006 51.68 37.42 27.61
N VAL A 1007 51.23 36.16 27.52
CA VAL A 1007 51.78 35.03 28.29
C VAL A 1007 52.82 34.27 27.48
N PHE A 1008 52.52 33.97 26.21
CA PHE A 1008 53.33 33.07 25.40
C PHE A 1008 54.48 33.75 24.67
N HIS A 1009 54.38 35.04 24.32
CA HIS A 1009 55.51 35.74 23.69
C HIS A 1009 56.74 35.79 24.62
N PRO A 1010 56.63 36.19 25.92
CA PRO A 1010 57.75 36.14 26.85
C PRO A 1010 58.27 34.71 27.09
N LEU A 1011 57.37 33.72 27.26
CA LEU A 1011 57.74 32.32 27.45
C LEU A 1011 58.60 31.80 26.29
N VAL A 1012 58.10 31.90 25.06
CA VAL A 1012 58.80 31.36 23.89
C VAL A 1012 60.10 32.12 23.64
N THR A 1013 60.10 33.44 23.81
CA THR A 1013 61.36 34.23 23.71
C THR A 1013 62.38 33.82 24.78
N GLY A 1014 61.93 33.48 25.99
CA GLY A 1014 62.77 32.93 27.06
C GLY A 1014 63.36 31.58 26.67
N LEU A 1015 62.52 30.63 26.27
CA LEU A 1015 62.93 29.30 25.80
C LEU A 1015 63.93 29.38 24.63
N LEU A 1016 63.70 30.26 23.66
CA LEU A 1016 64.64 30.46 22.55
C LEU A 1016 66.02 30.97 22.99
N ARG A 1017 66.12 31.62 24.15
CA ARG A 1017 67.40 32.11 24.71
C ARG A 1017 68.07 31.08 25.63
N THR A 1018 67.30 30.31 26.37
CA THR A 1018 67.81 29.44 27.44
C THR A 1018 67.93 27.97 27.05
N CYS A 1019 67.15 27.50 26.07
CA CYS A 1019 67.17 26.10 25.67
C CYS A 1019 68.44 25.72 24.90
N PRO A 1020 68.95 24.48 25.07
CA PRO A 1020 69.97 23.89 24.20
C PRO A 1020 69.50 23.80 22.74
N ALA A 1021 70.44 23.56 21.80
CA ALA A 1021 70.16 23.44 20.37
C ALA A 1021 69.04 22.45 20.05
N ALA A 1022 69.00 21.29 20.72
CA ALA A 1022 67.94 20.30 20.56
C ALA A 1022 66.53 20.85 20.89
N GLY A 1023 66.40 21.72 21.89
CA GLY A 1023 65.14 22.38 22.26
C GLY A 1023 64.71 23.43 21.22
N ARG A 1024 65.65 24.23 20.72
CA ARG A 1024 65.38 25.19 19.65
C ARG A 1024 65.03 24.50 18.34
N ALA A 1025 65.65 23.36 18.04
CA ALA A 1025 65.34 22.53 16.89
C ALA A 1025 63.94 21.91 16.96
N ALA A 1026 63.43 21.58 18.15
CA ALA A 1026 62.04 21.13 18.34
C ALA A 1026 61.02 22.27 18.18
N LEU A 1027 61.34 23.50 18.62
CA LEU A 1027 60.48 24.68 18.45
C LEU A 1027 60.47 25.23 17.02
N ALA A 1028 61.55 25.06 16.28
CA ALA A 1028 61.72 25.56 14.91
C ALA A 1028 60.56 25.17 13.96
N PRO A 1029 60.13 23.90 13.88
CA PRO A 1029 58.96 23.51 13.08
C PRO A 1029 57.66 24.21 13.47
N VAL A 1030 57.41 24.39 14.77
CA VAL A 1030 56.19 25.04 15.29
C VAL A 1030 56.13 26.51 14.87
N LEU A 1031 57.26 27.22 14.97
CA LEU A 1031 57.35 28.63 14.57
C LEU A 1031 57.36 28.82 13.05
N ALA A 1032 57.98 27.90 12.32
CA ALA A 1032 58.05 27.93 10.85
C ALA A 1032 56.72 27.56 10.16
N ALA A 1033 55.86 26.79 10.83
CA ALA A 1033 54.55 26.42 10.30
C ALA A 1033 53.69 27.66 9.98
N PRO A 1034 52.85 27.59 8.92
CA PRO A 1034 52.06 28.74 8.47
C PRO A 1034 51.05 29.25 9.51
N GLY A 1035 50.55 28.36 10.40
CA GLY A 1035 49.56 28.67 11.44
C GLY A 1035 48.17 29.02 10.89
N THR A 1036 47.17 29.03 11.78
CA THR A 1036 45.82 29.55 11.45
C THR A 1036 45.82 31.09 11.42
N GLY A 1037 44.68 31.70 11.06
CA GLY A 1037 44.54 33.17 11.12
C GLY A 1037 44.82 33.77 12.50
N ALA A 1038 44.65 33.01 13.59
CA ALA A 1038 44.85 33.48 14.96
C ALA A 1038 46.33 33.49 15.39
N SER A 1039 47.15 32.56 14.89
CA SER A 1039 48.54 32.35 15.34
C SER A 1039 49.60 32.90 14.37
N ARG A 1040 49.24 33.14 13.10
CA ARG A 1040 50.17 33.48 12.01
C ARG A 1040 51.11 34.65 12.28
N ALA A 1041 50.62 35.74 12.87
CA ALA A 1041 51.43 36.94 13.15
C ALA A 1041 52.45 36.68 14.27
N LEU A 1042 52.01 36.07 15.38
CA LEU A 1042 52.87 35.75 16.52
C LEU A 1042 53.92 34.69 16.18
N ARG A 1043 53.56 33.66 15.40
CA ARG A 1043 54.53 32.67 14.87
C ARG A 1043 55.62 33.36 14.04
N GLY A 1044 55.23 34.30 13.18
CA GLY A 1044 56.18 35.07 12.36
C GLY A 1044 57.17 35.90 13.20
N GLU A 1045 56.66 36.65 14.17
CA GLU A 1045 57.50 37.44 15.08
C GLU A 1045 58.48 36.57 15.90
N LEU A 1046 58.01 35.44 16.45
CA LEU A 1046 58.85 34.52 17.21
C LEU A 1046 59.87 33.79 16.34
N LEU A 1047 59.51 33.49 15.10
CA LEU A 1047 60.44 32.95 14.10
C LEU A 1047 61.53 33.97 13.73
N ASP A 1048 61.19 35.26 13.67
CA ASP A 1048 62.18 36.32 13.50
C ASP A 1048 63.14 36.41 14.69
N VAL A 1049 62.62 36.26 15.92
CA VAL A 1049 63.44 36.17 17.14
C VAL A 1049 64.41 34.99 17.09
N LEU A 1050 63.95 33.81 16.67
CA LEU A 1050 64.80 32.63 16.48
C LEU A 1050 65.90 32.90 15.43
N LEU A 1051 65.53 33.36 14.23
CA LEU A 1051 66.46 33.54 13.11
C LEU A 1051 67.44 34.72 13.27
N ALA A 1052 67.19 35.65 14.20
CA ALA A 1052 68.05 36.80 14.41
C ALA A 1052 69.46 36.40 14.92
N HIS A 1053 69.55 35.35 15.74
CA HIS A 1053 70.78 34.95 16.44
C HIS A 1053 71.12 33.45 16.34
N GLU A 1054 70.42 32.68 15.50
CA GLU A 1054 70.68 31.23 15.35
C GLU A 1054 71.77 30.96 14.31
N ASP A 1055 72.76 30.15 14.72
CA ASP A 1055 73.87 29.67 13.89
C ASP A 1055 74.01 28.13 13.95
N ASP A 1056 73.20 27.42 14.76
CA ASP A 1056 73.22 25.96 14.86
C ASP A 1056 72.60 25.29 13.61
N PRO A 1057 73.35 24.41 12.90
CA PRO A 1057 72.86 23.77 11.68
C PRO A 1057 71.64 22.87 11.85
N ASP A 1058 71.44 22.23 13.01
CA ASP A 1058 70.30 21.33 13.24
C ASP A 1058 69.00 22.11 13.41
N VAL A 1059 69.06 23.29 14.06
CA VAL A 1059 67.90 24.18 14.22
C VAL A 1059 67.48 24.79 12.88
N LEU A 1060 68.46 25.26 12.10
CA LEU A 1060 68.23 25.83 10.78
C LEU A 1060 67.69 24.77 9.79
N ASP A 1061 68.21 23.54 9.84
CA ASP A 1061 67.68 22.41 9.04
C ASP A 1061 66.22 22.10 9.37
N ALA A 1062 65.82 22.17 10.66
CA ALA A 1062 64.44 21.96 11.08
C ALA A 1062 63.47 23.04 10.53
N VAL A 1063 63.89 24.32 10.51
CA VAL A 1063 63.12 25.41 9.85
C VAL A 1063 62.97 25.15 8.35
N LEU A 1064 64.05 24.70 7.69
CA LEU A 1064 64.08 24.38 6.27
C LEU A 1064 63.13 23.26 5.88
N ARG A 1065 63.14 22.15 6.63
CA ARG A 1065 62.22 21.01 6.42
C ARG A 1065 60.76 21.45 6.46
N THR A 1066 60.40 22.27 7.44
CA THR A 1066 59.01 22.75 7.59
C THR A 1066 58.62 23.73 6.50
N ALA A 1067 59.52 24.64 6.11
CA ALA A 1067 59.28 25.57 5.00
C ALA A 1067 59.07 24.83 3.67
N ALA A 1068 59.85 23.78 3.40
CA ALA A 1068 59.73 22.97 2.19
C ALA A 1068 58.41 22.19 2.13
N ARG A 1069 58.00 21.53 3.21
CA ARG A 1069 56.72 20.80 3.29
C ARG A 1069 55.49 21.72 3.18
N SER A 1070 55.65 23.00 3.52
CA SER A 1070 54.57 24.00 3.50
C SER A 1070 54.51 24.81 2.20
N ALA A 1071 55.29 24.45 1.17
CA ALA A 1071 55.45 25.25 -0.05
C ALA A 1071 54.29 25.16 -1.06
N GLY A 1072 53.31 24.27 -0.85
CA GLY A 1072 52.15 24.10 -1.74
C GLY A 1072 51.11 25.22 -1.70
N GLY A 1073 50.51 25.56 -2.85
CA GLY A 1073 49.40 26.52 -2.95
C GLY A 1073 49.78 27.97 -2.62
N ALA A 1074 48.94 28.66 -1.84
CA ALA A 1074 49.12 30.08 -1.47
C ALA A 1074 50.33 30.37 -0.53
N GLY A 1075 51.07 29.34 -0.11
CA GLY A 1075 52.21 29.44 0.81
C GLY A 1075 53.59 29.62 0.14
N ALA A 1076 53.67 29.53 -1.19
CA ALA A 1076 54.94 29.48 -1.93
C ALA A 1076 55.86 30.69 -1.69
N THR A 1077 55.31 31.91 -1.59
CA THR A 1077 56.11 33.13 -1.35
C THR A 1077 56.73 33.16 0.05
N ARG A 1078 55.99 32.71 1.07
CA ARG A 1078 56.49 32.60 2.46
C ARG A 1078 57.55 31.51 2.58
N ALA A 1079 57.33 30.36 1.94
CA ALA A 1079 58.32 29.28 1.88
C ALA A 1079 59.62 29.75 1.20
N ARG A 1080 59.51 30.49 0.09
CA ARG A 1080 60.66 31.10 -0.61
C ARG A 1080 61.48 32.00 0.31
N ASP A 1081 60.82 32.91 1.03
CA ASP A 1081 61.51 33.84 1.93
C ASP A 1081 62.19 33.11 3.10
N LEU A 1082 61.51 32.13 3.69
CA LEU A 1082 62.07 31.33 4.79
C LEU A 1082 63.27 30.49 4.33
N VAL A 1083 63.17 29.77 3.20
CA VAL A 1083 64.28 28.99 2.63
C VAL A 1083 65.48 29.91 2.35
N ARG A 1084 65.24 31.11 1.81
CA ARG A 1084 66.29 32.11 1.54
C ARG A 1084 66.96 32.60 2.82
N ARG A 1085 66.18 33.02 3.82
CA ARG A 1085 66.69 33.56 5.10
C ARG A 1085 67.48 32.52 5.89
N THR A 1086 66.99 31.28 5.92
CA THR A 1086 67.69 30.15 6.56
C THR A 1086 68.97 29.79 5.81
N GLY A 1087 68.92 29.78 4.46
CA GLY A 1087 70.09 29.58 3.61
C GLY A 1087 71.19 30.62 3.86
N GLN A 1088 70.84 31.91 3.97
CA GLN A 1088 71.79 33.01 4.27
C GLN A 1088 72.54 32.83 5.60
N ARG A 1089 71.98 32.06 6.54
CA ARG A 1089 72.64 31.72 7.80
C ARG A 1089 73.52 30.48 7.64
N LEU A 1090 72.99 29.41 7.03
CA LEU A 1090 73.71 28.15 6.83
C LEU A 1090 74.97 28.32 5.97
N VAL A 1091 74.97 29.15 4.93
CA VAL A 1091 76.14 29.29 4.04
C VAL A 1091 77.32 30.07 4.63
N ARG A 1092 77.19 30.60 5.86
CA ARG A 1092 78.29 31.29 6.56
C ARG A 1092 79.42 30.35 6.94
N THR A 1093 79.17 29.04 6.98
CA THR A 1093 80.17 28.01 7.19
C THR A 1093 80.17 27.02 6.00
N PRO A 1094 81.33 26.43 5.63
CA PRO A 1094 81.39 25.43 4.57
C PRO A 1094 80.52 24.19 4.86
N GLU A 1095 80.42 23.79 6.13
CA GLU A 1095 79.59 22.68 6.58
C GLU A 1095 78.10 22.98 6.42
N GLY A 1096 77.65 24.18 6.81
CA GLY A 1096 76.26 24.59 6.64
C GLY A 1096 75.87 24.77 5.17
N ALA A 1097 76.78 25.24 4.31
CA ALA A 1097 76.57 25.29 2.86
C ALA A 1097 76.34 23.89 2.26
N ALA A 1098 77.16 22.90 2.63
CA ALA A 1098 77.00 21.52 2.17
C ALA A 1098 75.69 20.88 2.67
N ARG A 1099 75.27 21.22 3.90
CA ARG A 1099 74.02 20.74 4.49
C ARG A 1099 72.79 21.36 3.82
N PHE A 1100 72.84 22.66 3.53
CA PHE A 1100 71.78 23.38 2.81
C PHE A 1100 71.57 22.79 1.39
N ASP A 1101 72.66 22.59 0.64
CA ASP A 1101 72.61 21.97 -0.68
C ASP A 1101 72.02 20.55 -0.65
N ARG A 1102 72.43 19.73 0.34
CA ARG A 1102 71.89 18.38 0.52
C ARG A 1102 70.40 18.39 0.85
N ALA A 1103 69.97 19.24 1.77
CA ALA A 1103 68.57 19.34 2.19
C ALA A 1103 67.67 19.79 1.04
N LEU A 1104 68.10 20.78 0.23
CA LEU A 1104 67.33 21.22 -0.94
C LEU A 1104 67.16 20.11 -1.99
N VAL A 1105 68.20 19.32 -2.23
CA VAL A 1105 68.12 18.15 -3.13
C VAL A 1105 67.18 17.09 -2.56
N GLU A 1106 67.29 16.78 -1.27
CA GLU A 1106 66.41 15.82 -0.58
C GLU A 1106 64.93 16.24 -0.68
N PHE A 1107 64.61 17.52 -0.48
CA PHE A 1107 63.23 18.00 -0.60
C PHE A 1107 62.75 18.08 -2.04
N ALA A 1108 63.62 18.38 -3.01
CA ALA A 1108 63.27 18.34 -4.43
C ALA A 1108 62.84 16.92 -4.87
N ASP A 1109 63.42 15.89 -4.27
CA ASP A 1109 63.07 14.49 -4.52
C ASP A 1109 61.83 14.03 -3.72
N SER A 1110 61.77 14.38 -2.44
CA SER A 1110 60.77 13.83 -1.49
C SER A 1110 59.48 14.63 -1.36
N VAL A 1111 59.44 15.90 -1.75
CA VAL A 1111 58.26 16.77 -1.62
C VAL A 1111 57.63 17.07 -2.99
N PRO A 1112 56.40 16.60 -3.26
CA PRO A 1112 55.74 16.79 -4.55
C PRO A 1112 55.67 18.27 -4.97
N GLY A 1113 56.15 18.57 -6.18
CA GLY A 1113 56.11 19.92 -6.78
C GLY A 1113 57.18 20.90 -6.26
N PHE A 1114 57.97 20.54 -5.24
CA PHE A 1114 58.99 21.43 -4.67
C PHE A 1114 60.17 21.68 -5.62
N ALA A 1115 60.59 20.67 -6.39
CA ALA A 1115 61.65 20.81 -7.40
C ALA A 1115 61.31 21.89 -8.46
N ALA A 1116 60.06 21.95 -8.91
CA ALA A 1116 59.59 22.95 -9.86
C ALA A 1116 59.63 24.36 -9.26
N LEU A 1117 59.21 24.52 -8.00
CA LEU A 1117 59.28 25.80 -7.27
C LEU A 1117 60.72 26.28 -7.08
N LEU A 1118 61.66 25.39 -6.74
CA LEU A 1118 63.08 25.74 -6.62
C LEU A 1118 63.66 26.22 -7.96
N VAL A 1119 63.33 25.55 -9.07
CA VAL A 1119 63.73 25.98 -10.42
C VAL A 1119 63.18 27.36 -10.74
N GLU A 1120 61.90 27.62 -10.42
CA GLU A 1120 61.28 28.93 -10.61
C GLU A 1120 61.98 30.03 -9.78
N TRP A 1121 62.32 29.75 -8.52
CA TRP A 1121 63.00 30.72 -7.65
C TRP A 1121 64.43 31.01 -8.12
N LEU A 1122 65.16 29.97 -8.54
CA LEU A 1122 66.51 30.07 -9.11
C LEU A 1122 66.52 30.89 -10.41
N ALA A 1123 65.52 30.70 -11.27
CA ALA A 1123 65.36 31.45 -12.51
C ALA A 1123 64.92 32.91 -12.26
N GLY A 1124 64.03 33.13 -11.29
CA GLY A 1124 63.47 34.46 -10.99
C GLY A 1124 64.43 35.43 -10.30
N ALA A 1125 65.46 34.94 -9.59
CA ALA A 1125 66.48 35.79 -8.96
C ALA A 1125 67.89 35.15 -8.96
N PRO A 1126 68.55 34.99 -10.12
CA PRO A 1126 69.75 34.15 -10.25
C PRO A 1126 70.93 34.60 -9.38
N ARG A 1127 71.12 35.92 -9.21
CA ARG A 1127 72.20 36.50 -8.42
C ARG A 1127 72.03 36.26 -6.91
N GLU A 1128 70.79 36.28 -6.42
CA GLU A 1128 70.48 36.08 -5.00
C GLU A 1128 70.73 34.63 -4.58
N TRP A 1129 70.27 33.67 -5.40
CA TRP A 1129 70.43 32.26 -5.10
C TRP A 1129 71.82 31.70 -5.46
N ALA A 1130 72.62 32.40 -6.29
CA ALA A 1130 74.00 31.99 -6.65
C ALA A 1130 74.96 32.04 -5.47
N ALA A 1131 74.70 32.94 -4.53
CA ALA A 1131 75.43 33.00 -3.28
C ALA A 1131 75.01 31.92 -2.27
N LEU A 1132 73.88 31.23 -2.50
CA LEU A 1132 73.26 30.32 -1.51
C LEU A 1132 73.30 28.84 -1.91
N VAL A 1133 73.14 28.52 -3.19
CA VAL A 1133 73.02 27.13 -3.68
C VAL A 1133 74.17 26.79 -4.60
N GLY A 1134 74.91 25.74 -4.29
CA GLY A 1134 76.08 25.31 -5.04
C GLY A 1134 75.74 24.82 -6.47
N PRO A 1135 76.69 24.91 -7.42
CA PRO A 1135 76.48 24.54 -8.82
C PRO A 1135 76.17 23.05 -9.03
N SER A 1136 76.58 22.18 -8.10
CA SER A 1136 76.25 20.75 -8.15
C SER A 1136 74.81 20.46 -7.72
N ALA A 1137 74.33 21.09 -6.64
CA ALA A 1137 72.94 20.94 -6.18
C ALA A 1137 71.94 21.48 -7.21
N ARG A 1138 72.23 22.62 -7.84
CA ARG A 1138 71.41 23.19 -8.94
C ARG A 1138 71.19 22.22 -10.10
N ARG A 1139 72.24 21.49 -10.50
CA ARG A 1139 72.15 20.50 -11.59
C ARG A 1139 71.26 19.33 -11.22
N VAL A 1140 71.35 18.85 -9.98
CA VAL A 1140 70.52 17.74 -9.49
C VAL A 1140 69.06 18.17 -9.38
N ILE A 1141 68.77 19.35 -8.83
CA ILE A 1141 67.41 19.90 -8.69
C ILE A 1141 66.76 20.10 -10.07
N GLY A 1142 67.50 20.66 -11.05
CA GLY A 1142 67.01 20.78 -12.43
C GLY A 1142 66.66 19.44 -13.07
N GLY A 1143 67.48 18.41 -12.83
CA GLY A 1143 67.22 17.04 -13.28
C GLY A 1143 65.94 16.43 -12.69
N LEU A 1144 65.70 16.61 -11.39
CA LEU A 1144 64.50 16.13 -10.70
C LEU A 1144 63.22 16.87 -11.12
N ALA A 1145 63.32 18.16 -11.49
CA ALA A 1145 62.21 18.95 -12.02
C ALA A 1145 61.93 18.68 -13.52
N GLY A 1146 62.74 17.87 -14.20
CA GLY A 1146 62.63 17.60 -15.65
C GLY A 1146 63.10 18.75 -16.55
N VAL A 1147 63.83 19.74 -16.01
CA VAL A 1147 64.27 20.95 -16.72
C VAL A 1147 65.79 20.96 -16.86
N ARG A 1148 66.32 20.87 -18.09
CA ARG A 1148 67.75 21.10 -18.37
C ARG A 1148 68.08 22.58 -18.17
N VAL A 1149 68.85 22.91 -17.14
CA VAL A 1149 69.39 24.27 -16.92
C VAL A 1149 70.63 24.47 -17.83
N PRO A 1150 70.77 25.59 -18.56
CA PRO A 1150 71.97 25.87 -19.35
C PRO A 1150 73.20 26.08 -18.44
N ALA A 1151 74.38 25.67 -18.93
CA ALA A 1151 75.66 25.68 -18.22
C ALA A 1151 76.10 27.06 -17.72
#